data_AF-A0A931LM94-F1
#
_entry.id   AF-A0A931LM94-F1
#
_cell.length_a   1.000
_cell.length_b   1.000
_cell.length_c   1.000
_cell.angle_alpha   90.00
_cell.angle_beta   90.00
_cell.angle_gamma   90.00
#
_symmetry.space_group_name_H-M   'P 1'
#
loop_
_entity.id
_entity.type
_entity.pdbx_description
1 polymer ?
#
loop_
_entity_poly.entity_id
_entity_poly.type
_entity_poly.pdbx_seq_one_letter_code
_entity_poly.pdbx_strand_id
1 'polypeptide(L)'
;MNTGLLTRTRLQGTSARWGLRALLVAGVLLYTVSAAAAAGGPQPPRVAGAASSLVRYGYFTAAEFFPVDLRRVSDFPVGFGEFDPGKDFGVVFVGAVEAPGRTDFKVRGVLRKPDGTPLDSFVEVKKFSEHASWYPIRRVFAMERLRSEHRGKWELELFVDDRPVGKFPFDVVADPLWAQRPKKDPVATAQAPPKPTPPAPPQPGRPTVVKLELIGPPNARVKVDGGREQILDGRGRLEVSVAPGPHRIEVDAPGYKPYAGDVTLAPDRSETRHTLALTELPPPTVALVAPAAGSTPVREDVVKLRVEVRGESLPSAVRLMRDGKVLQELRAPSGLASNQPWIAESSALGLLEGDNRVTVEAIDEFGRRASQTFTIAREHLVNVELKLEPDARLLVSSPDLKKELTADRSGKVAVRLLPGDYRLEASKPGFRPTTEKLTVKRGPGSQSHAVALSRVPAPSIAVLDPKSGATVQADQATLKVEVKSGEKLGKLKVSVGGARAQMFDPNPQARAGETWVVSVPVRLAIGENQISLEASDQHGQVSVATMTLTREDLIALELNGPAGAEVRIDQKRYVLDGRGVASITLKPGAYDIEATKDGFDRLRDTVTLKPGERVASHRLGMQVAKVTPPPAPAPPPPPPPVVAQPAPKPEPPRVAAIPPPAPAPPPARVDPPKIQFSYPPADAKLERERTPVIALVTDEVGITEVELTVNGEKVPTVVAPKDPTGKITINAQVVLTLGDNVFAITAMNKAGKADQVIRIVSRTPPVIAGPPPPPPAPKGERYAVVIGVGVYDNPQIPRLRFAENDARAMYNFLTTKGQFKKDNVLLVTDTAQMKPTLTNIKRALGEWLYKKSGKDDTVLVYYAGHGAPEVDASGTDRDGLSKYLIPRDADPESLFVTGFAMDDIETIFRRLQSERVVFAIDTCFSGSAGGRTFARQATRSGHMTNEFLERLSRSKGRIVISASGPNELALELPELKHGLFTYYLLKGMEGEADADKDRLVTVNEIFNYVQKNVSDRARQENGKQSPVMSGAVQDLPLVEIRP
;
A
#
# COMPACT_ATOMS: atom_id res chain seq x y z
N MET A 1 38.18 7.87 -38.86
CA MET A 1 39.20 6.86 -39.19
C MET A 1 38.66 5.48 -38.85
N ASN A 2 38.50 4.67 -39.91
CA ASN A 2 38.51 3.20 -40.04
C ASN A 2 37.81 2.25 -39.06
N THR A 3 36.77 1.62 -39.63
CA THR A 3 36.39 0.18 -39.68
C THR A 3 37.48 -0.87 -39.40
N GLY A 4 37.08 -2.03 -38.84
CA GLY A 4 37.86 -3.28 -38.93
C GLY A 4 37.25 -4.48 -38.18
N LEU A 5 37.08 -5.60 -38.90
CA LEU A 5 36.36 -6.84 -38.58
C LEU A 5 37.27 -7.96 -37.99
N LEU A 6 36.63 -8.93 -37.31
CA LEU A 6 36.88 -10.41 -37.31
C LEU A 6 38.04 -11.10 -36.52
N THR A 7 37.59 -11.86 -35.50
CA THR A 7 37.79 -13.33 -35.19
C THR A 7 39.07 -14.00 -34.64
N ARG A 8 38.78 -14.89 -33.67
CA ARG A 8 39.22 -16.32 -33.44
C ARG A 8 40.35 -16.68 -32.44
N THR A 9 39.91 -17.26 -31.30
CA THR A 9 40.26 -18.55 -30.62
C THR A 9 41.70 -19.01 -30.24
N ARG A 10 41.80 -19.46 -28.96
CA ARG A 10 42.24 -20.79 -28.39
C ARG A 10 43.55 -20.92 -27.55
N LEU A 11 43.34 -21.37 -26.29
CA LEU A 11 43.95 -22.48 -25.47
C LEU A 11 45.45 -22.51 -25.05
N GLN A 12 45.74 -22.78 -23.74
CA GLN A 12 46.35 -24.04 -23.19
C GLN A 12 46.90 -23.98 -21.72
N GLY A 13 46.84 -25.12 -20.98
CA GLY A 13 47.80 -25.65 -19.97
C GLY A 13 47.42 -25.65 -18.46
N THR A 14 47.07 -26.75 -17.75
CA THR A 14 47.82 -27.91 -17.10
C THR A 14 48.46 -27.58 -15.71
N SER A 15 48.53 -28.40 -14.62
CA SER A 15 48.67 -29.89 -14.40
C SER A 15 48.65 -30.37 -12.89
N ALA A 16 48.30 -31.67 -12.67
CA ALA A 16 48.74 -32.75 -11.70
C ALA A 16 48.42 -32.68 -10.15
N ARG A 17 47.88 -33.68 -9.39
CA ARG A 17 47.94 -35.19 -9.17
C ARG A 17 48.90 -35.63 -8.02
N TRP A 18 48.55 -36.47 -7.02
CA TRP A 18 48.41 -37.96 -7.06
C TRP A 18 47.91 -38.64 -5.74
N GLY A 19 47.30 -39.85 -5.88
CA GLY A 19 47.24 -40.93 -4.87
C GLY A 19 46.25 -42.10 -5.17
N LEU A 20 46.76 -43.19 -5.80
CA LEU A 20 46.47 -44.68 -5.80
C LEU A 20 45.11 -45.27 -5.29
N ARG A 21 44.55 -46.45 -5.70
CA ARG A 21 44.88 -47.60 -6.61
C ARG A 21 43.60 -48.49 -6.83
N ALA A 22 43.58 -49.32 -7.88
CA ALA A 22 42.47 -50.10 -8.50
C ALA A 22 42.07 -51.45 -7.80
N LEU A 23 40.94 -52.15 -8.08
CA LEU A 23 40.55 -52.91 -9.30
C LEU A 23 39.08 -53.49 -9.27
N LEU A 24 38.42 -53.48 -10.45
CA LEU A 24 37.60 -54.51 -11.15
C LEU A 24 36.08 -54.80 -10.93
N VAL A 25 35.39 -54.72 -12.09
CA VAL A 25 34.18 -55.40 -12.65
C VAL A 25 32.76 -54.84 -12.43
N ALA A 26 32.06 -54.73 -13.57
CA ALA A 26 30.75 -54.17 -13.85
C ALA A 26 29.58 -55.16 -13.73
N GLY A 27 28.34 -54.65 -13.67
CA GLY A 27 27.15 -55.36 -14.15
C GLY A 27 25.94 -55.40 -13.21
N VAL A 28 24.98 -54.50 -13.44
CA VAL A 28 23.52 -54.72 -13.58
C VAL A 28 22.78 -55.74 -12.66
N LEU A 29 21.60 -55.30 -12.17
CA LEU A 29 20.36 -56.03 -11.81
C LEU A 29 19.99 -56.23 -10.31
N LEU A 30 19.00 -55.44 -9.89
CA LEU A 30 17.73 -55.78 -9.18
C LEU A 30 17.65 -56.76 -7.97
N TYR A 31 16.74 -56.33 -7.08
CA TYR A 31 15.94 -57.05 -6.06
C TYR A 31 16.58 -57.44 -4.72
N THR A 32 16.15 -56.78 -3.64
CA THR A 32 15.17 -57.33 -2.67
C THR A 32 14.94 -56.34 -1.51
N VAL A 33 13.76 -55.74 -1.44
CA VAL A 33 13.16 -55.44 -0.13
C VAL A 33 11.97 -56.38 -0.02
N SER A 34 12.13 -57.40 0.82
CA SER A 34 11.06 -58.29 1.22
C SER A 34 9.99 -57.48 1.94
N ALA A 35 8.78 -57.55 1.38
CA ALA A 35 7.56 -57.29 2.11
C ALA A 35 7.37 -58.35 3.19
N ALA A 36 7.10 -57.90 4.40
CA ALA A 36 6.27 -58.60 5.36
C ALA A 36 5.23 -57.60 5.88
N ALA A 37 3.98 -57.80 5.42
CA ALA A 37 2.69 -57.64 6.10
C ALA A 37 2.61 -56.76 7.37
N ALA A 38 1.58 -55.93 7.62
CA ALA A 38 0.24 -55.78 7.05
C ALA A 38 -0.42 -54.55 7.70
N ALA A 39 -1.28 -53.85 6.95
CA ALA A 39 -2.63 -53.43 7.39
C ALA A 39 -3.32 -52.73 6.20
N GLY A 40 -4.44 -53.30 5.76
CA GLY A 40 -5.05 -53.04 4.47
C GLY A 40 -5.67 -51.66 4.27
N GLY A 41 -5.47 -51.12 3.07
CA GLY A 41 -6.35 -50.16 2.40
C GLY A 41 -6.72 -50.72 1.01
N PRO A 42 -7.92 -50.41 0.47
CA PRO A 42 -8.42 -51.02 -0.76
C PRO A 42 -7.52 -50.69 -1.95
N GLN A 43 -7.13 -51.71 -2.73
CA GLN A 43 -6.50 -51.51 -4.04
C GLN A 43 -7.52 -50.92 -5.03
N PRO A 44 -7.14 -49.95 -5.87
CA PRO A 44 -8.00 -49.45 -6.92
C PRO A 44 -8.24 -50.52 -8.01
N PRO A 45 -9.43 -50.53 -8.63
CA PRO A 45 -9.81 -51.57 -9.58
C PRO A 45 -8.95 -51.53 -10.83
N ARG A 46 -8.47 -52.70 -11.26
CA ARG A 46 -7.92 -52.92 -12.61
C ARG A 46 -9.01 -52.63 -13.64
N VAL A 47 -8.92 -51.49 -14.31
CA VAL A 47 -9.65 -51.27 -15.57
C VAL A 47 -8.80 -51.83 -16.70
N ALA A 48 -9.33 -52.84 -17.37
CA ALA A 48 -8.76 -53.44 -18.56
C ALA A 48 -8.76 -52.43 -19.72
N GLY A 49 -7.57 -52.13 -20.24
CA GLY A 49 -7.33 -51.18 -21.32
C GLY A 49 -6.08 -50.39 -21.03
N ALA A 50 -4.96 -50.74 -21.68
CA ALA A 50 -3.64 -50.18 -21.42
C ALA A 50 -3.68 -48.65 -21.31
N ALA A 51 -3.32 -48.11 -20.15
CA ALA A 51 -2.93 -46.70 -20.05
C ALA A 51 -1.79 -46.50 -21.06
N SER A 52 -2.04 -45.73 -22.12
CA SER A 52 -1.02 -45.38 -23.09
C SER A 52 0.20 -44.82 -22.36
N SER A 53 1.41 -45.22 -22.78
CA SER A 53 2.66 -44.71 -22.21
C SER A 53 2.76 -43.19 -22.29
N LEU A 54 2.00 -42.56 -23.19
CA LEU A 54 1.98 -41.13 -23.41
C LEU A 54 1.11 -40.34 -22.42
N VAL A 55 0.14 -40.94 -21.72
CA VAL A 55 -0.85 -40.17 -20.94
C VAL A 55 -1.05 -40.72 -19.53
N ARG A 56 -0.89 -39.86 -18.52
CA ARG A 56 -1.29 -40.10 -17.12
C ARG A 56 -2.47 -39.19 -16.76
N TYR A 57 -3.45 -39.67 -15.99
CA TYR A 57 -4.67 -38.90 -15.71
C TYR A 57 -5.32 -39.20 -14.35
N GLY A 58 -6.20 -38.29 -13.90
CA GLY A 58 -7.07 -38.41 -12.72
C GLY A 58 -8.31 -37.51 -12.82
N TYR A 59 -9.33 -37.80 -11.99
CA TYR A 59 -10.63 -37.12 -11.95
C TYR A 59 -10.98 -36.71 -10.53
N PHE A 60 -11.68 -35.58 -10.36
CA PHE A 60 -12.00 -35.02 -9.04
C PHE A 60 -13.35 -34.28 -9.04
N THR A 61 -14.06 -34.34 -7.91
CA THR A 61 -15.12 -33.40 -7.55
C THR A 61 -14.45 -32.10 -7.08
N ALA A 62 -15.07 -30.96 -7.35
CA ALA A 62 -14.42 -29.68 -7.12
C ALA A 62 -14.81 -29.10 -5.74
N ALA A 63 -14.02 -28.30 -5.00
CA ALA A 63 -12.65 -27.83 -5.16
C ALA A 63 -11.99 -27.69 -3.77
N GLU A 64 -11.35 -28.75 -3.27
CA GLU A 64 -10.52 -28.67 -2.04
C GLU A 64 -9.19 -29.44 -2.12
N PHE A 65 -8.91 -30.20 -3.19
CA PHE A 65 -7.68 -30.98 -3.26
C PHE A 65 -7.05 -30.95 -4.64
N PHE A 66 -5.96 -30.18 -4.81
CA PHE A 66 -5.04 -30.42 -5.91
C PHE A 66 -3.58 -30.01 -5.58
N PRO A 67 -2.60 -30.92 -5.74
CA PRO A 67 -1.19 -30.58 -5.60
C PRO A 67 -0.73 -29.67 -6.75
N VAL A 68 0.02 -28.63 -6.40
CA VAL A 68 0.41 -27.51 -7.25
C VAL A 68 1.55 -27.87 -8.23
N ASP A 69 2.17 -29.04 -8.05
CA ASP A 69 3.24 -29.56 -8.89
C ASP A 69 2.92 -30.95 -9.44
N LEU A 70 2.58 -31.04 -10.72
CA LEU A 70 2.52 -32.32 -11.46
C LEU A 70 3.90 -32.84 -11.89
N ARG A 71 4.99 -32.18 -11.47
CA ARG A 71 6.34 -32.52 -11.90
C ARG A 71 6.88 -33.64 -11.02
N ARG A 72 6.85 -34.87 -11.57
CA ARG A 72 7.35 -36.15 -11.01
C ARG A 72 6.45 -36.84 -9.98
N VAL A 73 5.15 -36.94 -10.25
CA VAL A 73 4.32 -37.92 -9.53
C VAL A 73 4.34 -39.24 -10.29
N SER A 74 5.18 -40.18 -9.86
CA SER A 74 5.24 -41.56 -10.37
C SER A 74 3.94 -42.33 -10.16
N ASP A 75 3.07 -41.84 -9.28
CA ASP A 75 1.88 -42.53 -8.81
C ASP A 75 0.69 -41.57 -8.82
N PHE A 76 0.15 -41.27 -10.02
CA PHE A 76 -1.20 -40.71 -10.10
C PHE A 76 -2.15 -41.76 -9.53
N PRO A 77 -2.89 -41.49 -8.44
CA PRO A 77 -3.89 -42.42 -7.97
C PRO A 77 -5.00 -42.45 -9.02
N VAL A 78 -5.24 -43.60 -9.64
CA VAL A 78 -6.33 -43.76 -10.60
C VAL A 78 -7.63 -43.88 -9.79
N GLY A 79 -8.33 -42.75 -9.66
CA GLY A 79 -9.73 -42.66 -9.25
C GLY A 79 -9.97 -42.02 -7.88
N PHE A 80 -10.91 -41.07 -7.84
CA PHE A 80 -11.56 -40.64 -6.59
C PHE A 80 -13.04 -40.28 -6.81
N GLY A 81 -13.91 -41.05 -6.15
CA GLY A 81 -15.30 -40.70 -5.81
C GLY A 81 -16.39 -41.03 -6.83
N GLU A 82 -17.52 -41.55 -6.34
CA GLU A 82 -18.81 -41.45 -7.05
C GLU A 82 -19.20 -39.95 -7.05
N PHE A 83 -19.34 -39.31 -8.21
CA PHE A 83 -19.66 -37.88 -8.32
C PHE A 83 -21.15 -37.63 -8.08
N ASP A 84 -21.54 -36.81 -7.10
CA ASP A 84 -22.93 -36.54 -6.72
C ASP A 84 -23.41 -35.21 -7.33
N PRO A 85 -24.34 -35.21 -8.31
CA PRO A 85 -24.85 -33.99 -8.94
C PRO A 85 -25.56 -33.03 -7.98
N GLY A 86 -25.95 -33.50 -6.79
CA GLY A 86 -26.56 -32.70 -5.73
C GLY A 86 -25.55 -32.00 -4.81
N LYS A 87 -24.29 -32.44 -4.79
CA LYS A 87 -23.22 -31.89 -3.93
C LYS A 87 -22.08 -31.25 -4.70
N ASP A 88 -21.77 -31.79 -5.88
CA ASP A 88 -20.61 -31.39 -6.67
C ASP A 88 -21.00 -30.42 -7.79
N PHE A 89 -20.12 -29.46 -8.10
CA PHE A 89 -20.39 -28.46 -9.15
C PHE A 89 -19.81 -28.83 -10.53
N GLY A 90 -18.84 -29.74 -10.58
CA GLY A 90 -18.29 -30.27 -11.83
C GLY A 90 -17.25 -31.37 -11.61
N VAL A 91 -16.98 -32.11 -12.69
CA VAL A 91 -15.89 -33.08 -12.77
C VAL A 91 -14.67 -32.40 -13.38
N VAL A 92 -13.54 -32.41 -12.66
CA VAL A 92 -12.26 -31.89 -13.16
C VAL A 92 -11.42 -33.05 -13.65
N PHE A 93 -11.12 -33.08 -14.94
CA PHE A 93 -10.09 -33.92 -15.53
C PHE A 93 -8.72 -33.24 -15.43
N VAL A 94 -7.76 -33.96 -14.86
CA VAL A 94 -6.35 -33.56 -14.84
C VAL A 94 -5.52 -34.68 -15.46
N GLY A 95 -4.76 -34.36 -16.50
CA GLY A 95 -3.84 -35.30 -17.14
C GLY A 95 -2.49 -34.68 -17.44
N ALA A 96 -1.53 -35.52 -17.79
CA ALA A 96 -0.24 -35.12 -18.32
C ALA A 96 0.07 -35.98 -19.56
N VAL A 97 0.52 -35.31 -20.62
CA VAL A 97 0.96 -35.94 -21.87
C VAL A 97 2.46 -35.79 -22.01
N GLU A 98 3.15 -36.87 -22.36
CA GLU A 98 4.53 -36.83 -22.80
C GLU A 98 4.58 -36.24 -24.22
N ALA A 99 5.52 -35.32 -24.50
CA ALA A 99 5.59 -34.67 -25.82
C ALA A 99 5.78 -35.70 -26.94
N PRO A 100 4.80 -35.89 -27.84
CA PRO A 100 4.96 -36.76 -28.98
C PRO A 100 5.75 -36.03 -30.06
N GLY A 101 7.05 -36.27 -30.12
CA GLY A 101 7.93 -35.63 -31.09
C GLY A 101 8.40 -34.23 -30.67
N ARG A 102 9.43 -33.73 -31.38
CA ARG A 102 10.14 -32.46 -31.04
C ARG A 102 9.51 -31.23 -31.70
N THR A 103 8.18 -31.16 -31.76
CA THR A 103 7.43 -30.05 -32.36
C THR A 103 6.19 -29.74 -31.54
N ASP A 104 5.61 -28.56 -31.71
CA ASP A 104 4.31 -28.22 -31.13
C ASP A 104 3.27 -29.29 -31.52
N PHE A 105 2.41 -29.67 -30.58
CA PHE A 105 1.46 -30.77 -30.74
C PHE A 105 0.09 -30.40 -30.20
N LYS A 106 -0.97 -31.00 -30.77
CA LYS A 106 -2.37 -30.71 -30.45
C LYS A 106 -2.97 -31.84 -29.64
N VAL A 107 -3.52 -31.52 -28.48
CA VAL A 107 -4.31 -32.43 -27.65
C VAL A 107 -5.79 -32.17 -27.91
N ARG A 108 -6.56 -33.22 -28.18
CA ARG A 108 -8.02 -33.15 -28.31
C ARG A 108 -8.67 -34.17 -27.36
N GLY A 109 -9.79 -33.82 -26.74
CA GLY A 109 -10.59 -34.74 -25.95
C GLY A 109 -12.06 -34.71 -26.34
N VAL A 110 -12.74 -35.85 -26.24
CA VAL A 110 -14.18 -36.02 -26.53
C VAL A 110 -14.82 -36.75 -25.36
N LEU A 111 -15.73 -36.08 -24.67
CA LEU A 111 -16.53 -36.65 -23.60
C LEU A 111 -17.74 -37.36 -24.19
N ARG A 112 -17.97 -38.61 -23.80
CA ARG A 112 -19.09 -39.45 -24.23
C ARG A 112 -19.96 -39.85 -23.05
N LYS A 113 -21.27 -39.89 -23.30
CA LYS A 113 -22.27 -40.43 -22.38
C LYS A 113 -22.12 -41.95 -22.23
N PRO A 114 -22.77 -42.56 -21.23
CA PRO A 114 -22.78 -44.03 -21.07
C PRO A 114 -23.31 -44.82 -22.27
N ASP A 115 -24.13 -44.21 -23.13
CA ASP A 115 -24.64 -44.81 -24.38
C ASP A 115 -23.67 -44.66 -25.58
N GLY A 116 -22.50 -44.05 -25.36
CA GLY A 116 -21.46 -43.82 -26.38
C GLY A 116 -21.63 -42.54 -27.20
N THR A 117 -22.73 -41.79 -27.04
CA THR A 117 -22.95 -40.53 -27.76
C THR A 117 -21.99 -39.44 -27.28
N PRO A 118 -21.34 -38.69 -28.19
CA PRO A 118 -20.47 -37.59 -27.80
C PRO A 118 -21.30 -36.42 -27.25
N LEU A 119 -20.93 -35.94 -26.06
CA LEU A 119 -21.58 -34.83 -25.39
C LEU A 119 -20.78 -33.52 -25.53
N ASP A 120 -19.46 -33.58 -25.38
CA ASP A 120 -18.61 -32.38 -25.37
C ASP A 120 -17.22 -32.71 -25.93
N SER A 121 -16.47 -31.69 -26.35
CA SER A 121 -15.09 -31.86 -26.81
C SER A 121 -14.23 -30.62 -26.59
N PHE A 122 -12.91 -30.82 -26.51
CA PHE A 122 -11.94 -29.73 -26.38
C PHE A 122 -10.72 -29.96 -27.26
N VAL A 123 -10.06 -28.88 -27.64
CA VAL A 123 -8.78 -28.88 -28.37
C VAL A 123 -7.83 -27.89 -27.71
N GLU A 124 -6.58 -28.29 -27.51
CA GLU A 124 -5.53 -27.47 -26.90
C GLU A 124 -4.19 -27.69 -27.64
N VAL A 125 -3.55 -26.61 -28.08
CA VAL A 125 -2.24 -26.67 -28.72
C VAL A 125 -1.16 -26.46 -27.66
N LYS A 126 -0.23 -27.40 -27.53
CA LYS A 126 0.91 -27.34 -26.62
C LYS A 126 2.18 -27.01 -27.41
N LYS A 127 2.87 -25.95 -26.98
CA LYS A 127 4.17 -25.59 -27.55
C LYS A 127 5.25 -26.48 -26.96
N PHE A 128 6.07 -27.07 -27.82
CA PHE A 128 7.18 -27.89 -27.39
C PHE A 128 8.25 -27.06 -26.68
N SER A 129 8.78 -27.58 -25.59
CA SER A 129 9.88 -27.03 -24.82
C SER A 129 10.88 -28.14 -24.50
N GLU A 130 12.15 -27.91 -24.81
CA GLU A 130 13.23 -28.86 -24.51
C GLU A 130 13.44 -29.07 -22.99
N HIS A 131 12.91 -28.18 -22.16
CA HIS A 131 13.02 -28.24 -20.70
C HIS A 131 11.85 -28.97 -20.02
N ALA A 132 10.82 -29.39 -20.77
CA ALA A 132 9.64 -30.06 -20.23
C ALA A 132 9.39 -31.41 -20.93
N SER A 133 9.48 -32.51 -20.16
CA SER A 133 9.18 -33.86 -20.65
C SER A 133 7.68 -34.20 -20.61
N TRP A 134 6.89 -33.48 -19.80
CA TRP A 134 5.47 -33.71 -19.60
C TRP A 134 4.68 -32.40 -19.63
N TYR A 135 3.50 -32.42 -20.25
CA TYR A 135 2.66 -31.26 -20.50
C TYR A 135 1.29 -31.47 -19.85
N PRO A 136 0.85 -30.57 -18.96
CA PRO A 136 -0.40 -30.77 -18.23
C PRO A 136 -1.62 -30.46 -19.10
N ILE A 137 -2.68 -31.25 -18.93
CA ILE A 137 -4.03 -31.05 -19.48
C ILE A 137 -4.97 -30.86 -18.28
N ARG A 138 -5.79 -29.81 -18.28
CA ARG A 138 -6.83 -29.60 -17.26
C ARG A 138 -8.13 -29.20 -17.93
N ARG A 139 -9.22 -29.90 -17.65
CA ARG A 139 -10.57 -29.59 -18.15
C ARG A 139 -11.63 -29.79 -17.08
N VAL A 140 -12.61 -28.91 -17.05
CA VAL A 140 -13.75 -28.98 -16.11
C VAL A 140 -15.02 -29.23 -16.91
N PHE A 141 -15.77 -30.24 -16.53
CA PHE A 141 -17.09 -30.57 -17.06
C PHE A 141 -18.14 -30.28 -15.98
N ALA A 142 -18.98 -29.27 -16.19
CA ALA A 142 -19.99 -28.87 -15.20
C ALA A 142 -21.00 -30.00 -14.93
N MET A 143 -21.41 -30.18 -13.66
CA MET A 143 -22.34 -31.25 -13.30
C MET A 143 -23.69 -31.15 -14.01
N GLU A 144 -24.14 -29.92 -14.32
CA GLU A 144 -25.37 -29.68 -15.10
C GLU A 144 -25.36 -30.38 -16.47
N ARG A 145 -24.19 -30.45 -17.13
CA ARG A 145 -24.02 -31.13 -18.42
C ARG A 145 -23.96 -32.65 -18.28
N LEU A 146 -23.53 -33.13 -17.12
CA LEU A 146 -23.36 -34.56 -16.80
C LEU A 146 -24.62 -35.19 -16.16
N ARG A 147 -25.71 -34.42 -16.01
CA ARG A 147 -26.98 -34.93 -15.49
C ARG A 147 -27.54 -36.04 -16.39
N SER A 148 -27.88 -37.17 -15.78
CA SER A 148 -28.36 -38.36 -16.46
C SER A 148 -29.44 -39.06 -15.61
N GLU A 149 -30.44 -39.66 -16.26
CA GLU A 149 -31.42 -40.54 -15.62
C GLU A 149 -30.82 -41.92 -15.28
N HIS A 150 -29.61 -42.23 -15.75
CA HIS A 150 -29.00 -43.55 -15.65
C HIS A 150 -27.64 -43.45 -14.92
N ARG A 151 -27.42 -44.32 -13.93
CA ARG A 151 -26.08 -44.62 -13.41
C ARG A 151 -25.29 -45.29 -14.54
N GLY A 152 -24.14 -44.74 -14.91
CA GLY A 152 -23.33 -45.32 -15.98
C GLY A 152 -21.94 -44.71 -16.07
N LYS A 153 -21.02 -45.47 -16.68
CA LYS A 153 -19.64 -45.05 -16.94
C LYS A 153 -19.62 -44.05 -18.08
N TRP A 154 -19.29 -42.81 -17.74
CA TRP A 154 -18.94 -41.77 -18.70
C TRP A 154 -17.53 -42.03 -19.21
N GLU A 155 -17.23 -41.65 -20.45
CA GLU A 155 -15.93 -41.93 -21.07
C GLU A 155 -15.34 -40.64 -21.65
N LEU A 156 -14.10 -40.32 -21.30
CA LEU A 156 -13.31 -39.30 -22.00
C LEU A 156 -12.33 -39.98 -22.96
N GLU A 157 -12.46 -39.70 -24.26
CA GLU A 157 -11.57 -40.20 -25.30
C GLU A 157 -10.57 -39.10 -25.67
N LEU A 158 -9.25 -39.37 -25.56
CA LEU A 158 -8.21 -38.39 -25.91
C LEU A 158 -7.47 -38.75 -27.19
N PHE A 159 -7.02 -37.70 -27.87
CA PHE A 159 -6.24 -37.73 -29.09
C PHE A 159 -5.04 -36.79 -28.95
N VAL A 160 -3.90 -37.16 -29.53
CA VAL A 160 -2.76 -36.25 -29.72
C VAL A 160 -2.37 -36.25 -31.18
N ASP A 161 -2.29 -35.07 -31.79
CA ASP A 161 -2.17 -34.84 -33.23
C ASP A 161 -3.15 -35.72 -34.02
N ASP A 162 -4.40 -35.70 -33.56
CA ASP A 162 -5.53 -36.43 -34.11
C ASP A 162 -5.39 -37.98 -34.12
N ARG A 163 -4.37 -38.53 -33.46
CA ARG A 163 -4.24 -39.98 -33.17
C ARG A 163 -4.84 -40.33 -31.81
N PRO A 164 -5.70 -41.36 -31.70
CA PRO A 164 -6.30 -41.74 -30.42
C PRO A 164 -5.22 -42.28 -29.48
N VAL A 165 -5.16 -41.73 -28.26
CA VAL A 165 -4.18 -42.12 -27.24
C VAL A 165 -4.81 -42.88 -26.08
N GLY A 166 -6.14 -42.84 -25.91
CA GLY A 166 -6.82 -43.66 -24.90
C GLY A 166 -8.25 -43.23 -24.62
N LYS A 167 -8.97 -44.12 -23.94
CA LYS A 167 -10.33 -43.92 -23.43
C LYS A 167 -10.30 -44.07 -21.92
N PHE A 168 -10.94 -43.14 -21.22
CA PHE A 168 -10.78 -42.98 -19.79
C PHE A 168 -12.16 -42.91 -19.13
N PRO A 169 -12.66 -44.03 -18.56
CA PRO A 169 -13.98 -44.08 -17.96
C PRO A 169 -14.02 -43.48 -16.54
N PHE A 170 -15.16 -42.92 -16.14
CA PHE A 170 -15.46 -42.44 -14.78
C PHE A 170 -16.97 -42.54 -14.44
N ASP A 171 -17.31 -42.65 -13.16
CA ASP A 171 -18.68 -42.97 -12.68
C ASP A 171 -19.40 -41.75 -12.09
N VAL A 172 -20.52 -41.34 -12.68
CA VAL A 172 -21.36 -40.23 -12.18
C VAL A 172 -22.64 -40.78 -11.53
N VAL A 173 -22.98 -40.33 -10.31
CA VAL A 173 -24.21 -40.69 -9.60
C VAL A 173 -25.42 -40.05 -10.29
N ALA A 174 -26.54 -40.76 -10.37
CA ALA A 174 -27.78 -40.22 -10.90
C ALA A 174 -28.39 -39.20 -9.92
N ASP A 175 -28.88 -38.07 -10.42
CA ASP A 175 -29.57 -37.05 -9.62
C ASP A 175 -30.98 -37.56 -9.22
N PRO A 176 -31.27 -37.80 -7.93
CA PRO A 176 -32.55 -38.34 -7.49
C PRO A 176 -33.73 -37.36 -7.62
N LEU A 177 -33.46 -36.05 -7.77
CA LEU A 177 -34.48 -35.01 -8.00
C LEU A 177 -34.74 -34.79 -9.50
N TRP A 178 -33.77 -35.15 -10.35
CA TRP A 178 -33.96 -35.11 -11.80
C TRP A 178 -35.05 -36.08 -12.28
N ALA A 179 -35.12 -37.27 -11.66
CA ALA A 179 -36.16 -38.26 -11.92
C ALA A 179 -37.58 -37.81 -11.51
N GLN A 180 -37.71 -36.78 -10.66
CA GLN A 180 -38.98 -36.28 -10.11
C GLN A 180 -39.50 -35.02 -10.81
N ARG A 181 -38.75 -34.43 -11.76
CA ARG A 181 -39.29 -33.36 -12.61
C ARG A 181 -40.30 -33.95 -13.60
N PRO A 182 -41.46 -33.30 -13.83
CA PRO A 182 -42.37 -33.75 -14.86
C PRO A 182 -41.62 -33.77 -16.20
N LYS A 183 -41.51 -34.97 -16.80
CA LYS A 183 -41.04 -35.12 -18.18
C LYS A 183 -41.98 -34.28 -19.03
N LYS A 184 -41.43 -33.30 -19.76
CA LYS A 184 -42.17 -32.70 -20.86
C LYS A 184 -42.44 -33.83 -21.84
N ASP A 185 -43.71 -34.12 -22.09
CA ASP A 185 -44.12 -35.27 -22.89
C ASP A 185 -43.30 -35.37 -24.17
N PRO A 186 -42.63 -36.51 -24.43
CA PRO A 186 -42.31 -36.85 -25.80
C PRO A 186 -43.63 -37.10 -26.52
N VAL A 187 -43.86 -36.35 -27.59
CA VAL A 187 -44.84 -36.73 -28.61
C VAL A 187 -44.54 -38.18 -29.00
N ALA A 188 -45.54 -39.03 -28.84
CA ALA A 188 -45.43 -40.47 -28.95
C ALA A 188 -44.91 -40.91 -30.33
N THR A 189 -43.81 -41.66 -30.33
CA THR A 189 -43.44 -42.53 -31.45
C THR A 189 -43.54 -43.97 -30.95
N ALA A 190 -44.62 -44.65 -31.33
CA ALA A 190 -44.81 -46.07 -31.07
C ALA A 190 -43.88 -46.90 -31.96
N GLN A 191 -43.14 -47.83 -31.35
CA GLN A 191 -42.31 -48.82 -32.02
C GLN A 191 -43.14 -49.98 -32.59
N ALA A 192 -42.65 -50.51 -33.70
CA ALA A 192 -43.21 -51.63 -34.46
C ALA A 192 -42.86 -53.01 -33.85
N PRO A 193 -43.73 -54.05 -34.04
CA PRO A 193 -43.40 -55.46 -33.83
C PRO A 193 -42.72 -56.11 -35.07
N PRO A 194 -42.25 -57.37 -34.98
CA PRO A 194 -41.14 -57.88 -35.78
C PRO A 194 -41.52 -58.32 -37.20
N LYS A 195 -40.48 -58.36 -38.03
CA LYS A 195 -40.47 -58.63 -39.47
C LYS A 195 -40.98 -60.05 -39.83
N PRO A 196 -41.95 -60.18 -40.75
CA PRO A 196 -42.13 -61.39 -41.57
C PRO A 196 -41.45 -61.24 -42.94
N THR A 197 -40.93 -62.35 -43.45
CA THR A 197 -40.31 -62.55 -44.77
C THR A 197 -41.31 -62.28 -45.92
N PRO A 198 -40.88 -61.74 -47.08
CA PRO A 198 -41.81 -61.23 -48.10
C PRO A 198 -42.39 -62.35 -48.99
N PRO A 199 -43.65 -62.21 -49.47
CA PRO A 199 -44.10 -62.89 -50.68
C PRO A 199 -43.75 -62.07 -51.94
N ALA A 200 -43.57 -62.79 -53.05
CA ALA A 200 -43.22 -62.30 -54.38
C ALA A 200 -44.34 -61.44 -55.04
N PRO A 201 -44.04 -60.68 -56.11
CA PRO A 201 -44.70 -59.41 -56.44
C PRO A 201 -45.95 -59.55 -57.33
N PRO A 202 -46.86 -58.55 -57.36
CA PRO A 202 -47.65 -58.27 -58.55
C PRO A 202 -46.92 -57.30 -59.48
N GLN A 203 -47.10 -57.55 -60.77
CA GLN A 203 -46.49 -56.88 -61.93
C GLN A 203 -46.83 -55.38 -62.07
N PRO A 204 -46.05 -54.62 -62.87
CA PRO A 204 -45.96 -53.17 -62.80
C PRO A 204 -47.16 -52.46 -63.45
N GLY A 205 -47.81 -51.58 -62.69
CA GLY A 205 -48.55 -50.45 -63.26
C GLY A 205 -47.56 -49.36 -63.68
N ARG A 206 -47.79 -48.75 -64.85
CA ARG A 206 -46.96 -47.68 -65.44
C ARG A 206 -46.54 -46.62 -64.39
N PRO A 207 -45.29 -46.12 -64.42
CA PRO A 207 -44.89 -45.04 -63.52
C PRO A 207 -45.76 -43.81 -63.80
N THR A 208 -46.62 -43.48 -62.84
CA THR A 208 -47.39 -42.24 -62.87
C THR A 208 -46.45 -41.18 -62.32
N VAL A 209 -45.85 -40.37 -63.20
CA VAL A 209 -44.92 -39.32 -62.79
C VAL A 209 -45.71 -38.08 -62.39
N VAL A 210 -45.39 -37.49 -61.24
CA VAL A 210 -46.02 -36.26 -60.72
C VAL A 210 -45.09 -35.09 -60.99
N LYS A 211 -45.65 -33.96 -61.48
CA LYS A 211 -44.90 -32.72 -61.63
C LYS A 211 -44.82 -31.97 -60.30
N LEU A 212 -43.61 -31.68 -59.84
CA LEU A 212 -43.34 -30.86 -58.66
C LEU A 212 -42.79 -29.51 -59.11
N GLU A 213 -43.56 -28.42 -58.94
CA GLU A 213 -43.07 -27.06 -59.16
C GLU A 213 -42.54 -26.49 -57.83
N LEU A 214 -41.25 -26.19 -57.81
CA LEU A 214 -40.56 -25.54 -56.69
C LEU A 214 -40.52 -24.05 -56.91
N ILE A 215 -40.87 -23.30 -55.86
CA ILE A 215 -40.93 -21.83 -55.88
C ILE A 215 -39.99 -21.28 -54.79
N GLY A 216 -39.03 -20.46 -55.16
CA GLY A 216 -38.04 -19.86 -54.26
C GLY A 216 -37.30 -18.69 -54.92
N PRO A 217 -36.20 -18.20 -54.33
CA PRO A 217 -35.46 -17.09 -54.92
C PRO A 217 -34.84 -17.50 -56.28
N PRO A 218 -34.79 -16.56 -57.25
CA PRO A 218 -34.16 -16.81 -58.54
C PRO A 218 -32.72 -17.29 -58.38
N ASN A 219 -32.28 -18.19 -59.26
CA ASN A 219 -30.94 -18.79 -59.26
C ASN A 219 -30.59 -19.65 -58.03
N ALA A 220 -31.55 -20.00 -57.17
CA ALA A 220 -31.31 -20.98 -56.12
C ALA A 220 -30.95 -22.35 -56.72
N ARG A 221 -29.93 -22.99 -56.17
CA ARG A 221 -29.48 -24.33 -56.57
C ARG A 221 -30.22 -25.37 -55.75
N VAL A 222 -30.83 -26.33 -56.42
CA VAL A 222 -31.74 -27.30 -55.80
C VAL A 222 -31.34 -28.71 -56.20
N LYS A 223 -31.34 -29.62 -55.23
CA LYS A 223 -31.25 -31.06 -55.42
C LYS A 223 -32.49 -31.71 -54.86
N VAL A 224 -33.07 -32.64 -55.61
CA VAL A 224 -34.15 -33.49 -55.14
C VAL A 224 -33.57 -34.90 -54.99
N ASP A 225 -33.72 -35.49 -53.80
CA ASP A 225 -33.20 -36.81 -53.39
C ASP A 225 -31.71 -37.02 -53.63
N GLY A 226 -30.89 -35.98 -53.42
CA GLY A 226 -29.45 -36.04 -53.69
C GLY A 226 -29.09 -36.19 -55.17
N GLY A 227 -30.06 -35.98 -56.07
CA GLY A 227 -29.88 -36.01 -57.51
C GLY A 227 -29.07 -34.84 -58.07
N ARG A 228 -29.13 -34.66 -59.40
CA ARG A 228 -28.41 -33.58 -60.07
C ARG A 228 -28.92 -32.22 -59.60
N GLU A 229 -27.97 -31.32 -59.40
CA GLU A 229 -28.25 -29.93 -59.08
C GLU A 229 -28.92 -29.23 -60.25
N GLN A 230 -30.02 -28.54 -59.95
CA GLN A 230 -30.82 -27.78 -60.90
C GLN A 230 -31.02 -26.36 -60.35
N ILE A 231 -31.22 -25.39 -61.23
CA ILE A 231 -31.27 -23.98 -60.84
C ILE A 231 -32.68 -23.45 -61.09
N LEU A 232 -33.26 -22.75 -60.11
CA LEU A 232 -34.51 -22.02 -60.29
C LEU A 232 -34.34 -20.94 -61.36
N ASP A 233 -35.33 -20.84 -62.26
CA ASP A 233 -35.31 -19.87 -63.35
C ASP A 233 -35.32 -18.40 -62.86
N GLY A 234 -35.25 -17.45 -63.79
CA GLY A 234 -35.28 -16.02 -63.46
C GLY A 234 -36.58 -15.54 -62.78
N ARG A 235 -37.62 -16.38 -62.73
CA ARG A 235 -38.89 -16.14 -62.01
C ARG A 235 -38.94 -16.91 -60.69
N GLY A 236 -37.87 -17.59 -60.29
CA GLY A 236 -37.79 -18.35 -59.05
C GLY A 236 -38.53 -19.68 -59.10
N ARG A 237 -38.62 -20.31 -60.28
CA ARG A 237 -39.39 -21.55 -60.47
C ARG A 237 -38.55 -22.68 -61.05
N LEU A 238 -38.83 -23.91 -60.62
CA LEU A 238 -38.23 -25.12 -61.17
C LEU A 238 -39.27 -26.24 -61.18
N GLU A 239 -39.56 -26.83 -62.34
CA GLU A 239 -40.44 -27.99 -62.45
C GLU A 239 -39.60 -29.27 -62.53
N VAL A 240 -39.85 -30.23 -61.63
CA VAL A 240 -39.17 -31.52 -61.59
C VAL A 240 -40.21 -32.64 -61.65
N SER A 241 -39.94 -33.65 -62.46
CA SER A 241 -40.81 -34.83 -62.61
C SER A 241 -40.28 -35.96 -61.73
N VAL A 242 -41.06 -36.38 -60.73
CA VAL A 242 -40.67 -37.40 -59.75
C VAL A 242 -41.81 -38.40 -59.50
N ALA A 243 -41.49 -39.55 -58.90
CA ALA A 243 -42.50 -40.54 -58.55
C ALA A 243 -43.44 -40.04 -57.43
N PRO A 244 -44.62 -40.63 -57.22
CA PRO A 244 -45.41 -40.35 -56.02
C PRO A 244 -44.70 -40.87 -54.77
N GLY A 245 -44.76 -40.14 -53.67
CA GLY A 245 -44.07 -40.49 -52.41
C GLY A 245 -43.29 -39.32 -51.79
N PRO A 246 -42.52 -39.59 -50.72
CA PRO A 246 -41.69 -38.60 -50.06
C PRO A 246 -40.40 -38.31 -50.84
N HIS A 247 -40.07 -37.03 -50.95
CA HIS A 247 -38.87 -36.51 -51.60
C HIS A 247 -38.19 -35.49 -50.72
N ARG A 248 -36.86 -35.56 -50.64
CA ARG A 248 -36.04 -34.60 -49.89
C ARG A 248 -35.52 -33.53 -50.84
N ILE A 249 -35.71 -32.27 -50.48
CA ILE A 249 -35.29 -31.12 -51.25
C ILE A 249 -34.19 -30.41 -50.48
N GLU A 250 -33.03 -30.28 -51.11
CA GLU A 250 -31.90 -29.52 -50.58
C GLU A 250 -31.70 -28.29 -51.46
N VAL A 251 -31.62 -27.11 -50.84
CA VAL A 251 -31.52 -25.83 -51.53
C VAL A 251 -30.35 -25.03 -50.98
N ASP A 252 -29.52 -24.56 -51.88
CA ASP A 252 -28.44 -23.63 -51.62
C ASP A 252 -28.65 -22.36 -52.45
N ALA A 253 -28.87 -21.25 -51.76
CA ALA A 253 -29.18 -19.96 -52.38
C ALA A 253 -28.26 -18.86 -51.82
N PRO A 254 -27.60 -18.07 -52.68
CA PRO A 254 -26.75 -16.96 -52.23
C PRO A 254 -27.54 -15.98 -51.34
N GLY A 255 -27.01 -15.71 -50.13
CA GLY A 255 -27.63 -14.80 -49.17
C GLY A 255 -28.61 -15.45 -48.18
N TYR A 256 -28.82 -16.77 -48.28
CA TYR A 256 -29.72 -17.54 -47.42
C TYR A 256 -28.98 -18.68 -46.73
N LYS A 257 -29.51 -19.16 -45.59
CA LYS A 257 -29.04 -20.38 -44.93
C LYS A 257 -29.34 -21.60 -45.83
N PRO A 258 -28.46 -22.62 -45.87
CA PRO A 258 -28.75 -23.88 -46.53
C PRO A 258 -30.06 -24.46 -46.01
N TYR A 259 -30.95 -24.86 -46.91
CA TYR A 259 -32.26 -25.40 -46.58
C TYR A 259 -32.35 -26.87 -46.98
N ALA A 260 -32.97 -27.66 -46.12
CA ALA A 260 -33.36 -29.02 -46.43
C ALA A 260 -34.77 -29.26 -45.91
N GLY A 261 -35.67 -29.74 -46.75
CA GLY A 261 -37.05 -30.01 -46.38
C GLY A 261 -37.63 -31.18 -47.18
N ASP A 262 -38.61 -31.86 -46.61
CA ASP A 262 -39.27 -33.01 -47.23
C ASP A 262 -40.62 -32.60 -47.83
N VAL A 263 -40.94 -33.10 -49.02
CA VAL A 263 -42.24 -32.96 -49.67
C VAL A 263 -42.79 -34.35 -49.99
N THR A 264 -44.07 -34.58 -49.72
CA THR A 264 -44.73 -35.86 -50.07
C THR A 264 -45.75 -35.62 -51.18
N LEU A 265 -45.60 -36.36 -52.28
CA LEU A 265 -46.45 -36.24 -53.47
C LEU A 265 -47.51 -37.33 -53.49
N ALA A 266 -48.77 -36.92 -53.60
CA ALA A 266 -49.90 -37.83 -53.64
C ALA A 266 -50.05 -38.47 -55.05
N PRO A 267 -50.36 -39.78 -55.14
CA PRO A 267 -50.43 -40.51 -56.41
C PRO A 267 -51.64 -40.12 -57.29
N ASP A 268 -52.62 -39.40 -56.76
CA ASP A 268 -53.84 -38.96 -57.45
C ASP A 268 -53.73 -37.54 -58.03
N ARG A 269 -52.60 -36.84 -57.82
CA ARG A 269 -52.37 -35.48 -58.34
C ARG A 269 -51.38 -35.47 -59.49
N SER A 270 -51.71 -34.75 -60.56
CA SER A 270 -50.81 -34.56 -61.71
C SER A 270 -49.72 -33.50 -61.46
N GLU A 271 -49.95 -32.55 -60.55
CA GLU A 271 -49.02 -31.46 -60.23
C GLU A 271 -49.11 -31.09 -58.73
N THR A 272 -47.98 -30.76 -58.12
CA THR A 272 -47.88 -30.23 -56.75
C THR A 272 -46.93 -29.03 -56.73
N ARG A 273 -47.32 -27.94 -56.07
CA ARG A 273 -46.47 -26.75 -55.88
C ARG A 273 -45.92 -26.74 -54.46
N HIS A 274 -44.62 -26.46 -54.32
CA HIS A 274 -43.96 -26.36 -53.02
C HIS A 274 -43.09 -25.09 -52.94
N THR A 275 -43.41 -24.22 -51.99
CA THR A 275 -42.68 -22.98 -51.74
C THR A 275 -41.57 -23.20 -50.73
N LEU A 276 -40.35 -22.82 -51.09
CA LEU A 276 -39.14 -22.98 -50.28
C LEU A 276 -39.10 -21.92 -49.16
N ALA A 277 -39.14 -22.36 -47.90
CA ALA A 277 -39.07 -21.50 -46.73
C ALA A 277 -37.61 -21.20 -46.34
N LEU A 278 -36.91 -20.41 -47.16
CA LEU A 278 -35.51 -20.04 -46.92
C LEU A 278 -35.40 -18.93 -45.86
N THR A 279 -34.34 -18.99 -45.06
CA THR A 279 -34.01 -17.95 -44.06
C THR A 279 -32.85 -17.10 -44.56
N GLU A 280 -33.02 -15.79 -44.67
CA GLU A 280 -31.94 -14.86 -45.07
C GLU A 280 -30.82 -14.83 -44.02
N LEU A 281 -29.57 -14.73 -44.48
CA LEU A 281 -28.42 -14.46 -43.61
C LEU A 281 -28.50 -13.02 -43.09
N PRO A 282 -28.30 -12.75 -41.79
CA PRO A 282 -28.27 -11.40 -41.28
C PRO A 282 -27.07 -10.62 -41.83
N PRO A 283 -27.17 -9.28 -41.99
CA PRO A 283 -26.03 -8.45 -42.35
C PRO A 283 -24.94 -8.50 -41.26
N PRO A 284 -23.69 -8.16 -41.60
CA PRO A 284 -22.58 -8.24 -40.68
C PRO A 284 -22.72 -7.17 -39.59
N THR A 285 -22.36 -7.53 -38.37
CA THR A 285 -22.29 -6.60 -37.25
C THR A 285 -21.00 -5.79 -37.29
N VAL A 286 -21.06 -4.57 -36.76
CA VAL A 286 -19.93 -3.65 -36.70
C VAL A 286 -19.76 -3.16 -35.25
N ALA A 287 -18.52 -3.06 -34.78
CA ALA A 287 -18.18 -2.55 -33.45
C ALA A 287 -16.91 -1.70 -33.49
N LEU A 288 -16.87 -0.59 -32.75
CA LEU A 288 -15.68 0.23 -32.60
C LEU A 288 -14.71 -0.38 -31.57
N VAL A 289 -13.50 -0.68 -32.00
CA VAL A 289 -12.43 -1.25 -31.17
C VAL A 289 -11.54 -0.16 -30.57
N ALA A 290 -11.23 0.89 -31.35
CA ALA A 290 -10.43 2.02 -30.88
C ALA A 290 -10.76 3.32 -31.64
N PRO A 291 -10.83 4.49 -30.97
CA PRO A 291 -10.82 4.66 -29.52
C PRO A 291 -12.06 4.01 -28.89
N ALA A 292 -11.95 3.49 -27.66
CA ALA A 292 -13.05 2.77 -27.03
C ALA A 292 -14.30 3.68 -26.94
N ALA A 293 -15.48 3.13 -27.26
CA ALA A 293 -16.73 3.87 -27.18
C ALA A 293 -16.91 4.42 -25.74
N GLY A 294 -17.03 5.74 -25.61
CA GLY A 294 -17.12 6.41 -24.30
C GLY A 294 -15.79 6.67 -23.58
N SER A 295 -14.64 6.51 -24.23
CA SER A 295 -13.33 6.86 -23.65
C SER A 295 -13.01 8.37 -23.67
N THR A 296 -12.02 8.75 -22.86
CA THR A 296 -11.46 10.08 -22.62
C THR A 296 -11.36 10.91 -23.91
N PRO A 297 -11.74 12.21 -23.89
CA PRO A 297 -11.68 13.05 -25.08
C PRO A 297 -10.29 13.04 -25.71
N VAL A 298 -10.27 12.92 -27.04
CA VAL A 298 -9.05 12.79 -27.82
C VAL A 298 -8.36 14.16 -27.86
N ARG A 299 -7.08 14.20 -27.47
CA ARG A 299 -6.25 15.43 -27.46
C ARG A 299 -5.62 15.74 -28.81
N GLU A 300 -5.66 14.77 -29.72
CA GLU A 300 -5.05 14.86 -31.06
C GLU A 300 -6.04 15.46 -32.07
N ASP A 301 -5.52 16.22 -33.03
CA ASP A 301 -6.31 16.83 -34.11
C ASP A 301 -6.80 15.79 -35.12
N VAL A 302 -6.21 14.59 -35.09
CA VAL A 302 -6.55 13.46 -35.95
C VAL A 302 -6.69 12.18 -35.14
N VAL A 303 -7.56 11.26 -35.55
CA VAL A 303 -7.74 9.95 -34.92
C VAL A 303 -7.78 8.82 -35.95
N LYS A 304 -7.20 7.67 -35.63
CA LYS A 304 -7.40 6.43 -36.39
C LYS A 304 -8.47 5.58 -35.71
N LEU A 305 -9.44 5.12 -36.48
CA LEU A 305 -10.50 4.26 -36.02
C LEU A 305 -10.15 2.80 -36.34
N ARG A 306 -10.21 1.94 -35.34
CA ARG A 306 -10.17 0.48 -35.52
C ARG A 306 -11.59 -0.04 -35.33
N VAL A 307 -12.10 -0.73 -36.34
CA VAL A 307 -13.46 -1.24 -36.40
C VAL A 307 -13.41 -2.75 -36.58
N GLU A 308 -14.14 -3.49 -35.77
CA GLU A 308 -14.35 -4.92 -35.97
C GLU A 308 -15.65 -5.15 -36.73
N VAL A 309 -15.60 -5.97 -37.77
CA VAL A 309 -16.75 -6.42 -38.54
C VAL A 309 -16.82 -7.93 -38.52
N ARG A 310 -18.00 -8.47 -38.22
CA ARG A 310 -18.21 -9.91 -38.14
C ARG A 310 -19.66 -10.28 -38.47
N GLY A 311 -19.87 -11.33 -39.25
CA GLY A 311 -21.22 -11.83 -39.54
C GLY A 311 -21.23 -13.16 -40.30
N GLU A 312 -22.41 -13.77 -40.37
CA GLU A 312 -22.62 -14.99 -41.16
C GLU A 312 -22.51 -14.69 -42.68
N SER A 313 -22.99 -13.53 -43.13
CA SER A 313 -22.72 -13.01 -44.47
C SER A 313 -21.32 -12.41 -44.57
N LEU A 314 -20.61 -12.63 -45.68
CA LEU A 314 -19.25 -12.10 -45.85
C LEU A 314 -19.27 -10.57 -45.99
N PRO A 315 -18.55 -9.83 -45.13
CA PRO A 315 -18.42 -8.40 -45.30
C PRO A 315 -17.57 -8.10 -46.55
N SER A 316 -18.01 -7.11 -47.33
CA SER A 316 -17.36 -6.65 -48.55
C SER A 316 -16.67 -5.30 -48.36
N ALA A 317 -17.24 -4.41 -47.55
CA ALA A 317 -16.69 -3.08 -47.28
C ALA A 317 -17.13 -2.49 -45.93
N VAL A 318 -16.37 -1.49 -45.46
CA VAL A 318 -16.70 -0.62 -44.32
C VAL A 318 -16.60 0.83 -44.76
N ARG A 319 -17.66 1.61 -44.52
CA ARG A 319 -17.68 3.06 -44.72
C ARG A 319 -17.62 3.81 -43.41
N LEU A 320 -16.76 4.80 -43.35
CA LEU A 320 -16.66 5.77 -42.26
C LEU A 320 -17.30 7.06 -42.75
N MET A 321 -18.27 7.58 -42.00
CA MET A 321 -19.09 8.72 -42.41
C MET A 321 -19.18 9.76 -41.29
N ARG A 322 -19.26 11.04 -41.64
CA ARG A 322 -19.61 12.13 -40.71
C ARG A 322 -20.67 13.00 -41.38
N ASP A 323 -21.75 13.29 -40.66
CA ASP A 323 -22.89 14.08 -41.14
C ASP A 323 -23.45 13.59 -42.50
N GLY A 324 -23.50 12.27 -42.69
CA GLY A 324 -23.98 11.64 -43.92
C GLY A 324 -23.00 11.63 -45.10
N LYS A 325 -21.81 12.25 -44.96
CA LYS A 325 -20.77 12.22 -45.99
C LYS A 325 -19.77 11.10 -45.73
N VAL A 326 -19.49 10.28 -46.74
CA VAL A 326 -18.44 9.23 -46.67
C VAL A 326 -17.06 9.91 -46.61
N LEU A 327 -16.35 9.67 -45.51
CA LEU A 327 -14.97 10.12 -45.29
C LEU A 327 -13.97 9.12 -45.87
N GLN A 328 -14.26 7.82 -45.70
CA GLN A 328 -13.39 6.74 -46.18
C GLN A 328 -14.20 5.45 -46.39
N GLU A 329 -13.83 4.66 -47.39
CA GLU A 329 -14.33 3.30 -47.62
C GLU A 329 -13.15 2.33 -47.59
N LEU A 330 -13.26 1.26 -46.81
CA LEU A 330 -12.27 0.19 -46.66
C LEU A 330 -12.86 -1.08 -47.26
N ARG A 331 -12.09 -1.81 -48.08
CA ARG A 331 -12.55 -3.08 -48.66
C ARG A 331 -12.08 -4.27 -47.84
N ALA A 332 -12.92 -5.30 -47.77
CA ALA A 332 -12.60 -6.53 -47.08
C ALA A 332 -11.41 -7.24 -47.76
N PRO A 333 -10.53 -7.90 -46.98
CA PRO A 333 -9.44 -8.70 -47.52
C PRO A 333 -9.99 -9.91 -48.28
N SER A 334 -9.29 -10.33 -49.34
CA SER A 334 -9.62 -11.53 -50.09
C SER A 334 -9.47 -12.79 -49.21
N GLY A 335 -10.39 -13.74 -49.35
CA GLY A 335 -10.36 -15.02 -48.64
C GLY A 335 -10.90 -14.97 -47.19
N LEU A 336 -11.59 -13.90 -46.81
CA LEU A 336 -12.29 -13.84 -45.53
C LEU A 336 -13.38 -14.92 -45.45
N ALA A 337 -13.42 -15.70 -44.36
CA ALA A 337 -14.43 -16.72 -44.15
C ALA A 337 -15.65 -16.20 -43.36
N SER A 338 -16.79 -16.88 -43.50
CA SER A 338 -17.99 -16.58 -42.71
C SER A 338 -17.68 -16.63 -41.21
N ASN A 339 -18.23 -15.69 -40.44
CA ASN A 339 -17.99 -15.48 -39.01
C ASN A 339 -16.54 -15.19 -38.58
N GLN A 340 -15.59 -15.06 -39.52
CA GLN A 340 -14.24 -14.59 -39.21
C GLN A 340 -14.28 -13.07 -38.95
N PRO A 341 -13.75 -12.58 -37.82
CA PRO A 341 -13.69 -11.15 -37.54
C PRO A 341 -12.68 -10.46 -38.46
N TRP A 342 -13.09 -9.34 -39.07
CA TRP A 342 -12.23 -8.45 -39.83
C TRP A 342 -12.02 -7.15 -39.06
N ILE A 343 -10.76 -6.83 -38.74
CA ILE A 343 -10.38 -5.54 -38.16
C ILE A 343 -10.03 -4.57 -39.29
N ALA A 344 -10.90 -3.59 -39.53
CA ALA A 344 -10.69 -2.50 -40.47
C ALA A 344 -10.07 -1.29 -39.75
N GLU A 345 -8.93 -0.80 -40.23
CA GLU A 345 -8.27 0.39 -39.69
C GLU A 345 -8.40 1.58 -40.65
N SER A 346 -8.89 2.71 -40.15
CA SER A 346 -9.00 3.94 -40.93
C SER A 346 -7.63 4.63 -41.11
N SER A 347 -7.56 5.51 -42.10
CA SER A 347 -6.52 6.55 -42.12
C SER A 347 -6.80 7.57 -41.00
N ALA A 348 -5.86 8.49 -40.77
CA ALA A 348 -6.02 9.53 -39.76
C ALA A 348 -7.16 10.50 -40.17
N LEU A 349 -8.24 10.53 -39.39
CA LEU A 349 -9.43 11.36 -39.60
C LEU A 349 -9.34 12.64 -38.78
N GLY A 350 -9.53 13.81 -39.40
CA GLY A 350 -9.51 15.10 -38.71
C GLY A 350 -10.74 15.33 -37.82
N LEU A 351 -10.50 15.68 -36.56
CA LEU A 351 -11.53 15.99 -35.57
C LEU A 351 -11.80 17.51 -35.52
N LEU A 352 -13.07 17.88 -35.61
CA LEU A 352 -13.54 19.23 -35.29
C LEU A 352 -13.48 19.44 -33.77
N GLU A 353 -13.42 20.69 -33.32
CA GLU A 353 -13.53 20.97 -31.87
C GLU A 353 -14.91 20.56 -31.35
N GLY A 354 -14.95 19.93 -30.17
CA GLY A 354 -16.19 19.42 -29.59
C GLY A 354 -16.52 17.98 -30.01
N ASP A 355 -17.81 17.67 -30.05
CA ASP A 355 -18.32 16.31 -30.29
C ASP A 355 -18.36 15.98 -31.77
N ASN A 356 -17.58 14.98 -32.19
CA ASN A 356 -17.52 14.50 -33.56
C ASN A 356 -18.37 13.24 -33.69
N ARG A 357 -19.50 13.34 -34.40
CA ARG A 357 -20.39 12.20 -34.63
C ARG A 357 -19.95 11.43 -35.88
N VAL A 358 -19.38 10.24 -35.68
CA VAL A 358 -18.88 9.37 -36.74
C VAL A 358 -19.75 8.13 -36.86
N THR A 359 -20.28 7.86 -38.06
CA THR A 359 -21.05 6.65 -38.35
C THR A 359 -20.19 5.67 -39.13
N VAL A 360 -20.17 4.41 -38.68
CA VAL A 360 -19.51 3.31 -39.34
C VAL A 360 -20.57 2.39 -39.92
N GLU A 361 -20.49 2.10 -41.22
CA GLU A 361 -21.42 1.26 -41.96
C GLU A 361 -20.66 0.05 -42.53
N ALA A 362 -21.03 -1.17 -42.14
CA ALA A 362 -20.55 -2.41 -42.75
C ALA A 362 -21.50 -2.84 -43.87
N ILE A 363 -20.93 -3.30 -44.98
CA ILE A 363 -21.64 -3.75 -46.18
C ILE A 363 -21.23 -5.19 -46.45
N ASP A 364 -22.19 -6.07 -46.76
CA ASP A 364 -21.89 -7.45 -47.18
C ASP A 364 -21.75 -7.60 -48.70
N GLU A 365 -21.40 -8.81 -49.13
CA GLU A 365 -21.30 -9.18 -50.56
C GLU A 365 -22.62 -9.06 -51.33
N PHE A 366 -23.76 -9.01 -50.63
CA PHE A 366 -25.10 -8.84 -51.20
C PHE A 366 -25.57 -7.37 -51.20
N GLY A 367 -24.73 -6.43 -50.71
CA GLY A 367 -25.03 -5.01 -50.63
C GLY A 367 -25.93 -4.59 -49.46
N ARG A 368 -26.24 -5.51 -48.54
CA ARG A 368 -26.99 -5.21 -47.32
C ARG A 368 -26.08 -4.52 -46.31
N ARG A 369 -26.66 -3.65 -45.49
CA ARG A 369 -25.91 -2.69 -44.67
C ARG A 369 -26.31 -2.76 -43.20
N ALA A 370 -25.32 -2.64 -42.33
CA ALA A 370 -25.52 -2.42 -40.90
C ALA A 370 -24.65 -1.23 -40.47
N SER A 371 -25.17 -0.34 -39.61
CA SER A 371 -24.43 0.84 -39.19
C SER A 371 -24.50 1.07 -37.69
N GLN A 372 -23.45 1.71 -37.16
CA GLN A 372 -23.36 2.15 -35.78
C GLN A 372 -22.72 3.55 -35.73
N THR A 373 -23.31 4.45 -34.93
CA THR A 373 -22.81 5.82 -34.76
C THR A 373 -22.14 5.98 -33.40
N PHE A 374 -21.00 6.67 -33.40
CA PHE A 374 -20.17 6.95 -32.24
C PHE A 374 -19.93 8.46 -32.12
N THR A 375 -19.76 8.94 -30.90
CA THR A 375 -19.35 10.33 -30.62
C THR A 375 -17.92 10.33 -30.11
N ILE A 376 -17.07 11.15 -30.73
CA ILE A 376 -15.67 11.35 -30.34
C ILE A 376 -15.51 12.81 -29.89
N ALA A 377 -15.36 13.04 -28.59
CA ALA A 377 -15.16 14.38 -28.04
C ALA A 377 -13.70 14.83 -28.18
N ARG A 378 -13.47 16.07 -28.65
CA ARG A 378 -12.15 16.73 -28.69
C ARG A 378 -12.08 17.85 -27.65
N GLU A 379 -11.03 17.89 -26.84
CA GLU A 379 -10.86 18.86 -25.74
C GLU A 379 -10.66 20.31 -26.26
N HIS A 380 -11.28 21.28 -25.59
CA HIS A 380 -11.24 22.71 -25.98
C HIS A 380 -10.12 23.44 -25.20
N LEU A 381 -9.00 23.77 -25.85
CA LEU A 381 -7.86 24.48 -25.21
C LEU A 381 -7.98 26.00 -25.36
N VAL A 382 -7.73 26.73 -24.28
CA VAL A 382 -7.72 28.20 -24.21
C VAL A 382 -6.28 28.71 -24.14
N ASN A 383 -5.95 29.75 -24.92
CA ASN A 383 -4.65 30.42 -24.82
C ASN A 383 -4.65 31.37 -23.60
N VAL A 384 -3.62 31.30 -22.77
CA VAL A 384 -3.46 32.13 -21.58
C VAL A 384 -2.08 32.79 -21.60
N GLU A 385 -2.05 34.12 -21.57
CA GLU A 385 -0.84 34.93 -21.43
C GLU A 385 -0.66 35.35 -19.96
N LEU A 386 0.36 34.80 -19.31
CA LEU A 386 0.72 35.11 -17.93
C LEU A 386 1.84 36.16 -17.92
N LYS A 387 1.64 37.23 -17.14
CA LYS A 387 2.60 38.32 -16.96
C LYS A 387 3.28 38.20 -15.60
N LEU A 388 4.60 38.11 -15.57
CA LEU A 388 5.44 37.95 -14.39
C LEU A 388 6.64 38.88 -14.47
N GLU A 389 7.43 38.90 -13.40
CA GLU A 389 8.79 39.47 -13.45
C GLU A 389 9.64 38.74 -14.53
N PRO A 390 10.49 39.45 -15.29
CA PRO A 390 11.40 38.83 -16.25
C PRO A 390 12.23 37.70 -15.63
N ASP A 391 12.41 36.62 -16.36
CA ASP A 391 13.15 35.42 -15.92
C ASP A 391 12.58 34.69 -14.68
N ALA A 392 11.38 35.07 -14.21
CA ALA A 392 10.70 34.33 -13.14
C ALA A 392 10.32 32.93 -13.60
N ARG A 393 10.49 31.95 -12.71
CA ARG A 393 10.00 30.59 -12.91
C ARG A 393 8.55 30.53 -12.47
N LEU A 394 7.74 29.85 -13.26
CA LEU A 394 6.33 29.65 -13.01
C LEU A 394 5.98 28.17 -13.14
N LEU A 395 5.37 27.62 -12.10
CA LEU A 395 4.71 26.32 -12.15
C LEU A 395 3.20 26.53 -12.28
N VAL A 396 2.63 26.07 -13.39
CA VAL A 396 1.19 25.98 -13.61
C VAL A 396 0.74 24.57 -13.24
N SER A 397 -0.20 24.43 -12.31
CA SER A 397 -0.65 23.12 -11.84
C SER A 397 -2.16 22.99 -11.68
N SER A 398 -2.67 21.80 -11.95
CA SER A 398 -4.03 21.32 -11.65
C SER A 398 -3.90 19.83 -11.30
N PRO A 399 -4.96 19.13 -10.85
CA PRO A 399 -4.87 17.70 -10.53
C PRO A 399 -4.22 16.84 -11.64
N ASP A 400 -4.49 17.18 -12.90
CA ASP A 400 -4.04 16.41 -14.08
C ASP A 400 -2.92 17.10 -14.89
N LEU A 401 -2.42 18.26 -14.44
CA LEU A 401 -1.39 19.04 -15.16
C LEU A 401 -0.36 19.59 -14.20
N LYS A 402 0.92 19.39 -14.50
CA LYS A 402 2.03 20.09 -13.84
C LYS A 402 3.02 20.55 -14.91
N LYS A 403 3.08 21.86 -15.14
CA LYS A 403 3.90 22.45 -16.22
C LYS A 403 4.77 23.57 -15.68
N GLU A 404 6.08 23.41 -15.80
CA GLU A 404 7.07 24.43 -15.46
C GLU A 404 7.38 25.28 -16.69
N LEU A 405 7.43 26.58 -16.49
CA LEU A 405 7.63 27.61 -17.49
C LEU A 405 8.56 28.68 -16.92
N THR A 406 9.24 29.42 -17.79
CA THR A 406 10.06 30.56 -17.40
C THR A 406 9.59 31.76 -18.20
N ALA A 407 9.37 32.89 -17.52
CA ALA A 407 9.05 34.15 -18.17
C ALA A 407 10.18 34.60 -19.08
N ASP A 408 9.83 35.05 -20.27
CA ASP A 408 10.82 35.65 -21.17
C ASP A 408 11.34 36.98 -20.61
N ARG A 409 12.26 37.62 -21.35
CA ARG A 409 12.84 38.92 -20.96
C ARG A 409 11.82 40.05 -20.88
N SER A 410 10.64 39.88 -21.51
CA SER A 410 9.53 40.84 -21.44
C SER A 410 8.58 40.55 -20.27
N GLY A 411 8.84 39.50 -19.49
CA GLY A 411 8.00 39.08 -18.38
C GLY A 411 6.75 38.32 -18.82
N LYS A 412 6.71 37.74 -20.02
CA LYS A 412 5.54 37.03 -20.54
C LYS A 412 5.75 35.52 -20.63
N VAL A 413 4.67 34.79 -20.41
CA VAL A 413 4.57 33.33 -20.60
C VAL A 413 3.25 33.02 -21.29
N ALA A 414 3.28 32.40 -22.46
CA ALA A 414 2.08 31.88 -23.10
C ALA A 414 1.91 30.38 -22.82
N VAL A 415 0.70 29.98 -22.42
CA VAL A 415 0.35 28.57 -22.17
C VAL A 415 -1.05 28.27 -22.67
N ARG A 416 -1.25 27.06 -23.22
CA ARG A 416 -2.57 26.55 -23.59
C ARG A 416 -3.10 25.67 -22.47
N LEU A 417 -4.26 26.00 -21.92
CA LEU A 417 -4.87 25.34 -20.77
C LEU A 417 -6.32 24.96 -21.08
N LEU A 418 -6.82 23.90 -20.47
CA LEU A 418 -8.24 23.59 -20.52
C LEU A 418 -9.01 24.60 -19.66
N PRO A 419 -10.31 24.83 -19.91
CA PRO A 419 -11.15 25.54 -18.96
C PRO A 419 -11.13 24.84 -17.60
N GLY A 420 -10.89 25.58 -16.52
CA GLY A 420 -10.75 25.01 -15.19
C GLY A 420 -9.91 25.87 -14.26
N ASP A 421 -9.74 25.37 -13.04
CA ASP A 421 -8.96 26.03 -12.00
C ASP A 421 -7.52 25.51 -11.97
N TYR A 422 -6.58 26.45 -11.99
CA TYR A 422 -5.16 26.21 -11.92
C TYR A 422 -4.56 26.94 -10.73
N ARG A 423 -3.54 26.34 -10.12
CA ARG A 423 -2.65 26.98 -9.18
C ARG A 423 -1.38 27.42 -9.92
N LEU A 424 -1.05 28.69 -9.79
CA LEU A 424 0.15 29.33 -10.29
C LEU A 424 1.13 29.49 -9.13
N GLU A 425 2.31 28.90 -9.22
CA GLU A 425 3.39 29.09 -8.24
C GLU A 425 4.57 29.76 -8.93
N ALA A 426 4.75 31.05 -8.66
CA ALA A 426 5.83 31.85 -9.22
C ALA A 426 6.99 31.98 -8.22
N SER A 427 8.21 31.87 -8.72
CA SER A 427 9.43 32.04 -7.93
C SER A 427 10.54 32.73 -8.74
N LYS A 428 11.32 33.56 -8.08
CA LYS A 428 12.49 34.23 -8.65
C LYS A 428 13.50 34.46 -7.52
N PRO A 429 14.81 34.21 -7.73
CA PRO A 429 15.83 34.54 -6.73
C PRO A 429 15.73 35.99 -6.26
N GLY A 430 15.78 36.21 -4.95
CA GLY A 430 15.61 37.53 -4.34
C GLY A 430 14.17 38.04 -4.23
N PHE A 431 13.17 37.22 -4.57
CA PHE A 431 11.75 37.51 -4.37
C PHE A 431 11.08 36.42 -3.53
N ARG A 432 10.04 36.78 -2.78
CA ARG A 432 9.18 35.84 -2.07
C ARG A 432 8.39 35.01 -3.08
N PRO A 433 8.41 33.67 -2.99
CA PRO A 433 7.54 32.83 -3.81
C PRO A 433 6.08 33.21 -3.60
N THR A 434 5.31 33.25 -4.68
CA THR A 434 3.89 33.62 -4.65
C THR A 434 3.06 32.50 -5.25
N THR A 435 1.93 32.21 -4.61
CA THR A 435 0.95 31.24 -5.08
C THR A 435 -0.38 31.94 -5.34
N GLU A 436 -0.88 31.84 -6.56
CA GLU A 436 -2.15 32.41 -6.98
C GLU A 436 -3.07 31.35 -7.61
N LYS A 437 -4.37 31.64 -7.64
CA LYS A 437 -5.36 30.82 -8.36
C LYS A 437 -5.72 31.50 -9.67
N LEU A 438 -5.71 30.73 -10.75
CA LEU A 438 -6.16 31.13 -12.09
C LEU A 438 -7.37 30.29 -12.47
N THR A 439 -8.50 30.93 -12.79
CA THR A 439 -9.66 30.25 -13.36
C THR A 439 -9.72 30.54 -14.85
N VAL A 440 -9.45 29.53 -15.68
CA VAL A 440 -9.54 29.60 -17.13
C VAL A 440 -10.98 29.36 -17.55
N LYS A 441 -11.63 30.37 -18.13
CA LYS A 441 -13.02 30.25 -18.60
C LYS A 441 -13.11 29.69 -20.02
N ARG A 442 -14.21 29.01 -20.34
CA ARG A 442 -14.50 28.59 -21.73
C ARG A 442 -14.93 29.82 -22.55
N GLY A 443 -14.33 30.01 -23.72
CA GLY A 443 -14.73 31.07 -24.65
C GLY A 443 -13.75 31.26 -25.81
N PRO A 444 -14.17 31.94 -26.89
CA PRO A 444 -13.29 32.31 -27.99
C PRO A 444 -12.37 33.47 -27.56
N GLY A 445 -11.05 33.25 -27.53
CA GLY A 445 -10.06 34.30 -27.26
C GLY A 445 -8.91 33.90 -26.33
N SER A 446 -7.91 34.77 -26.22
CA SER A 446 -6.79 34.63 -25.29
C SER A 446 -7.10 35.32 -23.97
N GLN A 447 -6.84 34.67 -22.83
CA GLN A 447 -6.97 35.27 -21.49
C GLN A 447 -5.62 35.79 -21.02
N SER A 448 -5.59 36.83 -20.19
CA SER A 448 -4.35 37.32 -19.59
C SER A 448 -4.47 37.46 -18.08
N HIS A 449 -3.42 37.08 -17.35
CA HIS A 449 -3.36 37.12 -15.89
C HIS A 449 -1.97 37.58 -15.44
N ALA A 450 -1.89 38.47 -14.45
CA ALA A 450 -0.62 38.96 -13.92
C ALA A 450 -0.34 38.33 -12.56
N VAL A 451 0.89 37.86 -12.35
CA VAL A 451 1.34 37.26 -11.09
C VAL A 451 2.41 38.17 -10.49
N ALA A 452 2.12 38.74 -9.33
CA ALA A 452 3.03 39.67 -8.67
C ALA A 452 4.05 38.92 -7.79
N LEU A 453 5.30 39.39 -7.76
CA LEU A 453 6.34 38.90 -6.85
C LEU A 453 6.85 40.03 -5.96
N SER A 454 7.00 39.75 -4.66
CA SER A 454 7.49 40.72 -3.68
C SER A 454 9.00 40.57 -3.48
N ARG A 455 9.78 41.66 -3.59
CA ARG A 455 11.24 41.63 -3.36
C ARG A 455 11.59 41.39 -1.89
N VAL A 456 12.66 40.64 -1.67
CA VAL A 456 13.25 40.40 -0.35
C VAL A 456 14.50 41.28 -0.17
N PRO A 457 14.60 42.07 0.91
CA PRO A 457 15.82 42.84 1.21
C PRO A 457 16.96 41.92 1.66
N ALA A 458 18.19 42.25 1.29
CA ALA A 458 19.37 41.45 1.64
C ALA A 458 19.69 41.48 3.15
N PRO A 459 20.39 40.46 3.67
CA PRO A 459 20.84 40.44 5.07
C PRO A 459 21.71 41.65 5.44
N SER A 460 21.78 42.00 6.71
CA SER A 460 22.73 42.99 7.24
C SER A 460 23.77 42.29 8.12
N ILE A 461 25.01 42.76 8.08
CA ILE A 461 26.14 42.21 8.83
C ILE A 461 26.77 43.36 9.62
N ALA A 462 26.98 43.16 10.91
CA ALA A 462 27.72 44.06 11.79
C ALA A 462 28.73 43.27 12.63
N VAL A 463 29.96 43.76 12.77
CA VAL A 463 30.93 43.17 13.69
C VAL A 463 30.94 43.99 14.97
N LEU A 464 30.58 43.34 16.08
CA LEU A 464 30.43 43.99 17.38
C LEU A 464 31.77 44.15 18.08
N ASP A 465 32.65 43.13 18.00
CA ASP A 465 33.95 43.10 18.68
C ASP A 465 34.87 42.05 18.03
N PRO A 466 36.19 42.29 17.89
CA PRO A 466 36.84 43.59 17.89
C PRO A 466 36.38 44.48 16.72
N LYS A 467 36.39 45.81 16.93
CA LYS A 467 36.04 46.79 15.87
C LYS A 467 37.10 46.78 14.77
N SER A 468 36.68 47.15 13.55
CA SER A 468 37.62 47.30 12.43
C SER A 468 38.73 48.31 12.76
N GLY A 469 39.96 47.98 12.41
CA GLY A 469 41.18 48.74 12.73
C GLY A 469 41.81 48.39 14.08
N ALA A 470 41.23 47.48 14.86
CA ALA A 470 41.80 47.09 16.15
C ALA A 470 43.12 46.31 16.00
N THR A 471 44.00 46.50 16.98
CA THR A 471 45.27 45.79 17.09
C THR A 471 45.14 44.62 18.06
N VAL A 472 45.64 43.45 17.67
CA VAL A 472 45.62 42.23 18.50
C VAL A 472 47.01 41.63 18.62
N GLN A 473 47.29 40.96 19.74
CA GLN A 473 48.62 40.40 20.04
C GLN A 473 48.68 38.90 19.73
N ALA A 474 47.54 38.21 19.78
CA ALA A 474 47.45 36.78 19.55
C ALA A 474 47.43 36.44 18.04
N ASP A 475 47.90 35.24 17.70
CA ASP A 475 47.79 34.64 16.36
C ASP A 475 46.35 34.21 16.01
N GLN A 476 45.45 34.20 17.00
CA GLN A 476 44.02 33.98 16.85
C GLN A 476 43.21 35.10 17.51
N ALA A 477 42.19 35.60 16.81
CA ALA A 477 41.17 36.50 17.34
C ALA A 477 39.79 35.88 17.17
N THR A 478 38.83 36.24 18.02
CA THR A 478 37.43 35.81 17.90
C THR A 478 36.56 37.01 17.60
N LEU A 479 35.90 37.02 16.45
CA LEU A 479 34.98 38.07 16.03
C LEU A 479 33.58 37.77 16.54
N LYS A 480 32.94 38.69 17.24
CA LYS A 480 31.52 38.65 17.56
C LYS A 480 30.75 39.34 16.43
N VAL A 481 30.13 38.56 15.55
CA VAL A 481 29.43 39.03 14.36
C VAL A 481 27.93 38.93 14.58
N GLU A 482 27.22 40.02 14.32
CA GLU A 482 25.76 40.09 14.27
C GLU A 482 25.30 40.05 12.81
N VAL A 483 24.37 39.15 12.49
CA VAL A 483 23.74 39.02 11.18
C VAL A 483 22.23 39.09 11.37
N LYS A 484 21.56 40.00 10.63
CA LYS A 484 20.11 40.17 10.69
C LYS A 484 19.50 40.12 9.30
N SER A 485 18.48 39.29 9.11
CA SER A 485 17.69 39.21 7.88
C SER A 485 16.20 39.19 8.22
N GLY A 486 15.36 39.76 7.35
CA GLY A 486 13.91 39.59 7.44
C GLY A 486 13.44 38.17 7.10
N GLU A 487 14.35 37.33 6.60
CA GLU A 487 14.13 35.94 6.19
C GLU A 487 15.04 34.99 6.99
N LYS A 488 14.84 33.68 6.86
CA LYS A 488 15.69 32.70 7.54
C LYS A 488 17.12 32.79 6.98
N LEU A 489 18.10 32.93 7.86
CA LEU A 489 19.51 33.01 7.49
C LEU A 489 20.01 31.66 6.95
N GLY A 490 20.86 31.74 5.94
CA GLY A 490 21.47 30.60 5.24
C GLY A 490 22.84 30.26 5.84
N LYS A 491 23.89 30.97 5.42
CA LYS A 491 25.26 30.74 5.92
C LYS A 491 26.00 32.06 6.11
N LEU A 492 26.95 32.07 7.04
CA LEU A 492 27.99 33.10 7.14
C LEU A 492 29.32 32.50 6.69
N LYS A 493 29.92 33.10 5.67
CA LYS A 493 31.22 32.74 5.13
C LYS A 493 32.24 33.80 5.51
N VAL A 494 33.37 33.38 6.07
CA VAL A 494 34.41 34.30 6.58
C VAL A 494 35.76 33.95 5.98
N SER A 495 36.43 34.91 5.35
CA SER A 495 37.77 34.75 4.78
C SER A 495 38.72 35.82 5.30
N VAL A 496 40.01 35.47 5.42
CA VAL A 496 41.07 36.37 5.90
C VAL A 496 42.19 36.39 4.85
N GLY A 497 42.55 37.57 4.33
CA GLY A 497 43.67 37.74 3.41
C GLY A 497 43.62 36.85 2.16
N GLY A 498 42.43 36.54 1.64
CA GLY A 498 42.26 35.62 0.50
C GLY A 498 42.40 34.12 0.81
N ALA A 499 42.59 33.75 2.09
CA ALA A 499 42.64 32.36 2.53
C ALA A 499 41.29 31.66 2.39
N ARG A 500 41.32 30.31 2.48
CA ARG A 500 40.14 29.45 2.39
C ARG A 500 39.06 29.88 3.38
N ALA A 501 37.86 30.12 2.88
CA ALA A 501 36.76 30.63 3.68
C ALA A 501 36.25 29.59 4.68
N GLN A 502 36.01 30.02 5.92
CA GLN A 502 35.32 29.26 6.96
C GLN A 502 33.81 29.48 6.83
N MET A 503 33.01 28.42 7.03
CA MET A 503 31.55 28.51 6.98
C MET A 503 30.96 28.31 8.38
N PHE A 504 29.95 29.12 8.69
CA PHE A 504 29.18 29.05 9.92
C PHE A 504 27.70 28.92 9.55
N ASP A 505 27.02 28.00 10.21
CA ASP A 505 25.59 27.78 10.04
C ASP A 505 24.82 28.42 11.20
N PRO A 506 23.68 29.09 10.94
CA PRO A 506 22.81 29.64 11.98
C PRO A 506 22.10 28.52 12.74
N ASN A 507 21.56 28.86 13.92
CA ASN A 507 20.74 27.92 14.70
C ASN A 507 19.60 27.36 13.81
N PRO A 508 19.47 26.04 13.64
CA PRO A 508 18.43 25.45 12.79
C PRO A 508 16.99 25.85 13.18
N GLN A 509 16.79 26.20 14.45
CA GLN A 509 15.51 26.63 15.04
C GLN A 509 15.27 28.14 14.94
N ALA A 510 16.24 28.93 14.46
CA ALA A 510 16.09 30.38 14.34
C ALA A 510 14.97 30.75 13.37
N ARG A 511 14.15 31.72 13.76
CA ARG A 511 13.02 32.22 12.97
C ARG A 511 13.47 33.32 12.01
N ALA A 512 12.71 33.53 10.94
CA ALA A 512 12.89 34.69 10.08
C ALA A 512 12.75 35.99 10.88
N GLY A 513 13.62 36.97 10.65
CA GLY A 513 13.65 38.22 11.43
C GLY A 513 14.49 38.17 12.70
N GLU A 514 14.94 36.99 13.14
CA GLU A 514 15.76 36.83 14.34
C GLU A 514 17.22 37.27 14.09
N THR A 515 17.78 38.02 15.03
CA THR A 515 19.17 38.45 14.98
C THR A 515 20.09 37.31 15.40
N TRP A 516 21.03 36.93 14.52
CA TRP A 516 22.02 35.88 14.79
C TRP A 516 23.34 36.50 15.21
N VAL A 517 23.76 36.27 16.46
CA VAL A 517 25.09 36.65 16.96
C VAL A 517 25.98 35.42 17.03
N VAL A 518 27.11 35.44 16.33
CA VAL A 518 28.05 34.31 16.22
C VAL A 518 29.47 34.73 16.57
N SER A 519 30.19 33.85 17.26
CA SER A 519 31.62 34.02 17.57
C SER A 519 32.46 33.26 16.54
N VAL A 520 33.25 33.99 15.76
CA VAL A 520 34.01 33.49 14.61
C VAL A 520 35.51 33.56 14.92
N PRO A 521 36.19 32.43 15.13
CA PRO A 521 37.64 32.42 15.28
C PRO A 521 38.33 32.66 13.93
N VAL A 522 39.26 33.61 13.91
CA VAL A 522 40.10 33.94 12.75
C VAL A 522 41.58 33.84 13.14
N ARG A 523 42.40 33.28 12.24
CA ARG A 523 43.86 33.29 12.37
C ARG A 523 44.43 34.49 11.65
N LEU A 524 45.42 35.14 12.27
CA LEU A 524 45.99 36.40 11.78
C LEU A 524 47.48 36.26 11.53
N ALA A 525 47.91 36.68 10.35
CA ALA A 525 49.32 36.89 10.04
C ALA A 525 49.82 38.15 10.77
N ILE A 526 51.13 38.25 11.00
CA ILE A 526 51.75 39.49 11.49
C ILE A 526 51.49 40.61 10.47
N GLY A 527 51.10 41.79 10.94
CA GLY A 527 50.72 42.93 10.10
C GLY A 527 49.21 43.07 9.91
N GLU A 528 48.80 43.79 8.87
CA GLU A 528 47.38 44.03 8.55
C GLU A 528 46.72 42.81 7.92
N ASN A 529 45.55 42.43 8.42
CA ASN A 529 44.75 41.32 7.93
C ASN A 529 43.37 41.84 7.50
N GLN A 530 43.05 41.71 6.22
CA GLN A 530 41.72 42.02 5.70
C GLN A 530 40.80 40.82 5.85
N ILE A 531 39.63 41.01 6.46
CA ILE A 531 38.63 39.99 6.73
C ILE A 531 37.37 40.32 5.94
N SER A 532 36.83 39.35 5.21
CA SER A 532 35.56 39.46 4.48
C SER A 532 34.53 38.51 5.07
N LEU A 533 33.33 39.04 5.31
CA LEU A 533 32.18 38.38 5.90
C LEU A 533 31.05 38.41 4.88
N GLU A 534 30.60 37.25 4.42
CA GLU A 534 29.55 37.10 3.41
C GLU A 534 28.39 36.32 4.04
N ALA A 535 27.23 36.96 4.21
CA ALA A 535 26.03 36.33 4.76
C ALA A 535 24.98 36.15 3.66
N SER A 536 24.37 34.97 3.64
CA SER A 536 23.25 34.66 2.74
C SER A 536 21.97 34.33 3.50
N ASP A 537 20.81 34.50 2.86
CA ASP A 537 19.53 34.00 3.34
C ASP A 537 19.02 32.79 2.55
N GLN A 538 17.89 32.23 2.99
CA GLN A 538 17.22 31.09 2.35
C GLN A 538 16.76 31.33 0.90
N HIS A 539 16.66 32.60 0.46
CA HIS A 539 16.23 32.98 -0.88
C HIS A 539 17.39 33.40 -1.78
N GLY A 540 18.62 33.24 -1.30
CA GLY A 540 19.85 33.49 -2.05
C GLY A 540 20.27 34.96 -2.10
N GLN A 541 19.69 35.84 -1.30
CA GLN A 541 20.22 37.19 -1.15
C GLN A 541 21.54 37.13 -0.36
N VAL A 542 22.51 37.95 -0.77
CA VAL A 542 23.85 37.96 -0.19
C VAL A 542 24.25 39.38 0.15
N SER A 543 24.86 39.54 1.32
CA SER A 543 25.53 40.77 1.73
C SER A 543 26.97 40.49 2.11
N VAL A 544 27.85 41.46 1.87
CA VAL A 544 29.28 41.36 2.16
C VAL A 544 29.68 42.54 3.04
N ALA A 545 30.40 42.27 4.12
CA ALA A 545 31.05 43.26 4.96
C ALA A 545 32.55 42.96 5.04
N THR A 546 33.38 44.00 5.09
CA THR A 546 34.83 43.86 5.22
C THR A 546 35.33 44.61 6.44
N MET A 547 36.39 44.10 7.06
CA MET A 547 37.10 44.78 8.14
C MET A 547 38.59 44.48 8.11
N THR A 548 39.36 45.24 8.87
CA THR A 548 40.80 45.04 9.01
C THR A 548 41.15 44.82 10.48
N LEU A 549 42.03 43.86 10.78
CA LEU A 549 42.68 43.71 12.08
C LEU A 549 44.19 43.69 11.91
N THR A 550 44.91 44.36 12.79
CA THR A 550 46.38 44.41 12.74
C THR A 550 46.95 43.54 13.85
N ARG A 551 47.80 42.58 13.51
CA ARG A 551 48.53 41.79 14.50
C ARG A 551 49.95 42.33 14.67
N GLU A 552 50.33 42.70 15.88
CA GLU A 552 51.71 43.11 16.18
C GLU A 552 52.61 41.88 16.46
N ASP A 553 53.86 41.96 16.02
CA ASP A 553 54.91 41.00 16.41
C ASP A 553 55.53 41.52 17.72
N LEU A 554 55.20 40.86 18.83
CA LEU A 554 55.67 41.21 20.17
C LEU A 554 56.39 40.01 20.79
N ILE A 555 57.55 40.28 21.38
CA ILE A 555 58.49 39.29 21.91
C ILE A 555 58.58 39.47 23.42
N ALA A 556 58.43 38.40 24.18
CA ALA A 556 58.66 38.44 25.63
C ALA A 556 60.17 38.30 25.91
N LEU A 557 60.79 39.37 26.39
CA LEU A 557 62.16 39.37 26.88
C LEU A 557 62.18 39.00 28.38
N GLU A 558 62.77 37.85 28.70
CA GLU A 558 63.03 37.42 30.07
C GLU A 558 64.43 37.81 30.51
N LEU A 559 64.52 38.78 31.41
CA LEU A 559 65.76 39.20 32.03
C LEU A 559 66.05 38.38 33.27
N ASN A 560 67.28 37.90 33.40
CA ASN A 560 67.75 37.11 34.53
C ASN A 560 68.99 37.75 35.14
N GLY A 561 68.95 38.12 36.43
CA GLY A 561 70.04 38.81 37.11
C GLY A 561 69.88 38.76 38.64
N PRO A 562 70.65 39.56 39.40
CA PRO A 562 70.51 39.62 40.84
C PRO A 562 69.09 40.06 41.27
N ALA A 563 68.49 39.37 42.23
CA ALA A 563 67.16 39.70 42.75
C ALA A 563 67.08 41.15 43.22
N GLY A 564 66.05 41.89 42.81
CA GLY A 564 65.89 43.31 43.10
C GLY A 564 66.90 44.24 42.40
N ALA A 565 67.55 43.81 41.31
CA ALA A 565 68.27 44.71 40.43
C ALA A 565 67.29 45.58 39.64
N GLU A 566 67.63 46.84 39.43
CA GLU A 566 66.85 47.75 38.61
C GLU A 566 67.40 47.78 37.21
N VAL A 567 66.53 47.58 36.23
CA VAL A 567 66.87 47.57 34.82
C VAL A 567 66.12 48.67 34.10
N ARG A 568 66.83 49.44 33.28
CA ARG A 568 66.26 50.40 32.35
C ARG A 568 66.38 49.91 30.92
N ILE A 569 65.27 49.92 30.20
CA ILE A 569 65.20 49.70 28.75
C ILE A 569 64.41 50.86 28.17
N ASP A 570 64.97 51.58 27.20
CA ASP A 570 64.36 52.78 26.58
C ASP A 570 63.74 53.74 27.61
N GLN A 571 64.53 54.12 28.63
CA GLN A 571 64.15 55.03 29.72
C GLN A 571 63.05 54.51 30.68
N LYS A 572 62.43 53.35 30.44
CA LYS A 572 61.47 52.72 31.36
C LYS A 572 62.20 51.84 32.36
N ARG A 573 61.82 51.95 33.63
CA ARG A 573 62.43 51.23 34.77
C ARG A 573 61.64 49.98 35.11
N TYR A 574 62.35 48.88 35.27
CA TYR A 574 61.86 47.56 35.68
C TYR A 574 62.69 47.07 36.86
N VAL A 575 62.12 46.24 37.73
CA VAL A 575 62.82 45.67 38.89
C VAL A 575 62.71 44.16 38.83
N LEU A 576 63.84 43.46 38.94
CA LEU A 576 63.86 42.00 38.97
C LEU A 576 63.20 41.49 40.26
N ASP A 577 62.35 40.47 40.14
CA ASP A 577 61.62 39.89 41.27
C ASP A 577 62.56 39.25 42.32
N GLY A 578 61.99 38.71 43.40
CA GLY A 578 62.75 38.04 44.47
C GLY A 578 63.55 36.80 44.01
N ARG A 579 63.35 36.32 42.78
CA ARG A 579 64.11 35.24 42.14
C ARG A 579 65.09 35.75 41.10
N GLY A 580 65.16 37.06 40.87
CA GLY A 580 66.06 37.64 39.88
C GLY A 580 65.50 37.66 38.46
N VAL A 581 64.19 37.62 38.27
CA VAL A 581 63.57 37.55 36.93
C VAL A 581 62.64 38.74 36.67
N ALA A 582 62.65 39.25 35.44
CA ALA A 582 61.63 40.18 34.92
C ALA A 582 61.25 39.79 33.49
N SER A 583 59.96 39.80 33.16
CA SER A 583 59.47 39.54 31.80
C SER A 583 58.88 40.82 31.21
N ILE A 584 59.37 41.22 30.03
CA ILE A 584 59.05 42.50 29.39
C ILE A 584 58.67 42.25 27.94
N THR A 585 57.53 42.74 27.48
CA THR A 585 57.09 42.56 26.09
C THR A 585 57.53 43.74 25.22
N LEU A 586 58.29 43.47 24.16
CA LEU A 586 58.89 44.47 23.27
C LEU A 586 58.71 44.07 21.80
N LYS A 587 58.77 45.05 20.88
CA LYS A 587 58.79 44.78 19.42
C LYS A 587 60.16 44.21 19.01
N PRO A 588 60.30 43.49 17.88
CA PRO A 588 61.60 43.14 17.34
C PRO A 588 62.49 44.38 17.15
N GLY A 589 63.75 44.29 17.56
CA GLY A 589 64.66 45.43 17.58
C GLY A 589 65.83 45.25 18.55
N ALA A 590 66.81 46.14 18.44
CA ALA A 590 67.92 46.23 19.39
C ALA A 590 67.55 47.24 20.48
N TYR A 591 67.73 46.84 21.74
CA TYR A 591 67.42 47.65 22.90
C TYR A 591 68.63 47.73 23.81
N ASP A 592 68.94 48.96 24.25
CA ASP A 592 69.98 49.18 25.26
C ASP A 592 69.41 48.92 26.65
N ILE A 593 70.14 48.13 27.42
CA ILE A 593 69.81 47.71 28.78
C ILE A 593 70.84 48.32 29.73
N GLU A 594 70.35 48.98 30.76
CA GLU A 594 71.19 49.46 31.86
C GLU A 594 70.70 48.89 33.19
N ALA A 595 71.57 48.18 33.92
CA ALA A 595 71.22 47.54 35.19
C ALA A 595 72.04 48.10 36.37
N THR A 596 71.39 48.37 37.50
CA THR A 596 71.98 48.88 38.74
C THR A 596 71.49 48.11 39.96
N LYS A 597 72.39 47.81 40.89
CA LYS A 597 72.12 47.10 42.15
C LYS A 597 73.17 47.50 43.18
N ASP A 598 72.76 47.81 44.41
CA ASP A 598 73.70 48.11 45.50
C ASP A 598 74.65 46.93 45.75
N GLY A 599 75.95 47.23 45.87
CA GLY A 599 77.01 46.24 46.01
C GLY A 599 77.49 45.61 44.68
N PHE A 600 76.96 46.05 43.54
CA PHE A 600 77.39 45.62 42.20
C PHE A 600 77.79 46.82 41.33
N ASP A 601 78.71 46.60 40.40
CA ASP A 601 79.03 47.58 39.36
C ASP A 601 77.84 47.78 38.42
N ARG A 602 77.65 49.00 37.95
CA ARG A 602 76.61 49.35 36.96
C ARG A 602 76.92 48.65 35.63
N LEU A 603 75.94 47.93 35.10
CA LEU A 603 76.04 47.21 33.83
C LEU A 603 75.35 48.00 32.71
N ARG A 604 75.98 48.08 31.54
CA ARG A 604 75.35 48.47 30.28
C ARG A 604 75.56 47.37 29.26
N ASP A 605 74.49 46.99 28.60
CA ASP A 605 74.45 45.88 27.65
C ASP A 605 73.41 46.16 26.55
N THR A 606 73.42 45.40 25.47
CA THR A 606 72.43 45.53 24.38
C THR A 606 71.83 44.17 24.08
N VAL A 607 70.49 44.09 24.03
CA VAL A 607 69.76 42.89 23.61
C VAL A 607 69.14 43.12 22.24
N THR A 608 69.26 42.13 21.34
CA THR A 608 68.61 42.18 20.03
C THR A 608 67.53 41.11 19.95
N LEU A 609 66.28 41.55 19.86
CA LEU A 609 65.11 40.67 19.71
C LEU A 609 64.82 40.44 18.23
N LYS A 610 64.81 39.17 17.80
CA LYS A 610 64.67 38.83 16.37
C LYS A 610 63.20 38.66 15.98
N PRO A 611 62.76 39.17 14.81
CA PRO A 611 61.40 38.94 14.32
C PRO A 611 61.01 37.45 14.33
N GLY A 612 59.81 37.13 14.81
CA GLY A 612 59.30 35.76 14.94
C GLY A 612 59.75 34.97 16.19
N GLU A 613 60.57 35.54 17.06
CA GLU A 613 60.93 34.95 18.36
C GLU A 613 59.78 35.16 19.37
N ARG A 614 59.30 34.11 20.05
CA ARG A 614 58.18 34.26 21.02
C ARG A 614 58.66 34.70 22.40
N VAL A 615 59.82 34.16 22.82
CA VAL A 615 60.46 34.45 24.10
C VAL A 615 61.97 34.51 23.85
N ALA A 616 62.61 35.60 24.30
CA ALA A 616 64.06 35.77 24.29
C ALA A 616 64.54 35.87 25.74
N SER A 617 65.60 35.17 26.11
CA SER A 617 66.14 35.23 27.48
C SER A 617 67.51 35.91 27.48
N HIS A 618 67.72 36.87 28.38
CA HIS A 618 68.98 37.61 28.51
C HIS A 618 69.46 37.61 29.97
N ARG A 619 70.74 37.25 30.19
CA ARG A 619 71.33 37.18 31.53
C ARG A 619 72.22 38.39 31.79
N LEU A 620 71.97 39.10 32.89
CA LEU A 620 72.71 40.28 33.34
C LEU A 620 73.95 39.87 34.14
N GLY A 621 75.13 39.98 33.55
CA GLY A 621 76.42 39.62 34.15
C GLY A 621 77.01 40.67 35.11
N MET A 622 76.28 41.10 36.13
CA MET A 622 76.75 42.13 37.09
C MET A 622 77.85 41.60 38.03
N GLN A 623 78.91 42.39 38.28
CA GLN A 623 80.03 42.03 39.16
C GLN A 623 79.95 42.75 40.51
N VAL A 624 80.42 42.11 41.59
CA VAL A 624 80.38 42.66 42.96
C VAL A 624 81.45 43.74 43.14
N ALA A 625 81.05 44.91 43.63
CA ALA A 625 81.94 46.04 43.89
C ALA A 625 82.81 45.79 45.15
N LYS A 626 84.12 46.05 45.07
CA LYS A 626 85.09 45.86 46.18
C LYS A 626 84.92 46.91 47.28
N VAL A 627 84.65 46.49 48.52
CA VAL A 627 84.57 47.38 49.71
C VAL A 627 85.26 46.76 50.94
N THR A 628 86.06 47.57 51.65
CA THR A 628 86.81 47.30 52.91
C THR A 628 85.91 47.38 54.17
N PRO A 629 86.21 46.68 55.30
CA PRO A 629 85.27 46.57 56.43
C PRO A 629 85.60 47.48 57.64
N PRO A 630 84.57 47.88 58.41
CA PRO A 630 84.67 48.01 59.88
C PRO A 630 83.50 47.33 60.64
N PRO A 631 83.56 47.23 61.99
CA PRO A 631 82.99 46.12 62.78
C PRO A 631 81.61 46.37 63.43
N ALA A 632 81.02 45.28 63.96
CA ALA A 632 79.73 45.14 64.67
C ALA A 632 79.86 45.31 66.21
N PRO A 633 78.89 44.96 67.11
CA PRO A 633 77.42 44.72 67.04
C PRO A 633 76.60 45.30 68.25
N ALA A 634 75.26 45.11 68.32
CA ALA A 634 74.45 44.96 69.57
C ALA A 634 72.98 44.45 69.32
N PRO A 635 72.26 43.86 70.32
CA PRO A 635 71.29 42.73 70.18
C PRO A 635 69.77 43.07 70.47
N PRO A 636 68.80 42.09 70.50
CA PRO A 636 67.36 42.24 70.14
C PRO A 636 66.33 42.14 71.30
N PRO A 637 65.00 42.27 71.03
CA PRO A 637 63.94 41.57 71.80
C PRO A 637 62.65 41.10 71.01
N PRO A 638 61.69 40.36 71.65
CA PRO A 638 60.77 39.33 71.07
C PRO A 638 59.22 39.68 71.13
N PRO A 639 58.26 38.76 70.81
CA PRO A 639 56.85 39.07 70.41
C PRO A 639 55.74 38.77 71.48
N PRO A 640 54.45 39.08 71.21
CA PRO A 640 53.29 38.66 72.05
C PRO A 640 52.25 37.71 71.38
N PRO A 641 51.28 37.12 72.15
CA PRO A 641 50.83 35.71 72.01
C PRO A 641 49.31 35.44 71.73
N VAL A 642 48.97 34.13 71.76
CA VAL A 642 47.77 33.31 71.40
C VAL A 642 46.61 33.34 72.42
N VAL A 643 45.35 33.09 71.99
CA VAL A 643 44.32 32.35 72.79
C VAL A 643 43.39 31.48 71.90
N ALA A 644 43.07 30.27 72.37
CA ALA A 644 42.18 29.26 71.80
C ALA A 644 41.16 28.74 72.84
N GLN A 645 40.18 27.90 72.40
CA GLN A 645 39.45 26.77 73.10
C GLN A 645 37.88 26.81 72.95
N PRO A 646 37.08 25.74 73.27
CA PRO A 646 36.82 24.51 72.49
C PRO A 646 35.31 24.02 72.50
N ALA A 647 35.01 22.83 71.93
CA ALA A 647 33.77 22.01 72.12
C ALA A 647 33.99 20.91 73.21
N PRO A 648 33.14 19.87 73.55
CA PRO A 648 31.82 19.35 73.02
C PRO A 648 30.80 18.65 74.04
N LYS A 649 29.62 18.14 73.52
CA LYS A 649 28.84 16.87 73.85
C LYS A 649 28.01 16.69 75.18
N PRO A 650 27.18 15.60 75.39
CA PRO A 650 25.78 15.30 74.96
C PRO A 650 24.77 14.94 76.13
N GLU A 651 23.50 14.59 75.80
CA GLU A 651 22.32 14.28 76.69
C GLU A 651 22.19 12.79 77.12
N PRO A 652 21.49 12.39 78.24
CA PRO A 652 20.14 11.73 78.19
C PRO A 652 19.27 11.83 79.52
N PRO A 653 18.27 10.94 79.83
CA PRO A 653 16.80 11.03 79.59
C PRO A 653 15.88 10.96 80.86
N ARG A 654 14.54 11.19 80.79
CA ARG A 654 13.56 10.77 81.85
C ARG A 654 12.11 10.44 81.40
N VAL A 655 11.71 9.20 81.73
CA VAL A 655 10.54 8.61 82.45
C VAL A 655 9.05 8.88 82.07
N ALA A 656 8.30 7.76 82.04
CA ALA A 656 6.88 7.52 81.76
C ALA A 656 5.88 7.86 82.90
N ALA A 657 4.61 8.08 82.52
CA ALA A 657 3.46 8.27 83.43
C ALA A 657 2.41 7.14 83.28
N ILE A 658 1.77 6.77 84.40
CA ILE A 658 0.78 5.70 84.58
C ILE A 658 -0.65 6.28 84.50
N PRO A 659 -1.63 5.64 83.82
CA PRO A 659 -3.04 6.06 83.86
C PRO A 659 -3.86 5.32 84.96
N PRO A 660 -4.98 5.92 85.44
CA PRO A 660 -5.77 5.41 86.58
C PRO A 660 -6.72 4.23 86.21
N PRO A 661 -7.24 3.47 87.20
CA PRO A 661 -8.00 2.25 86.96
C PRO A 661 -9.46 2.52 86.54
N ALA A 662 -9.99 1.62 85.71
CA ALA A 662 -11.32 1.68 85.11
C ALA A 662 -12.46 1.33 86.10
N PRO A 663 -13.66 1.94 85.94
CA PRO A 663 -14.85 1.54 86.70
C PRO A 663 -15.42 0.20 86.19
N ALA A 664 -16.04 -0.56 87.09
CA ALA A 664 -16.64 -1.86 86.83
C ALA A 664 -17.80 -1.77 85.79
N PRO A 665 -17.97 -2.78 84.92
CA PRO A 665 -18.98 -2.76 83.86
C PRO A 665 -20.41 -2.95 84.42
N PRO A 666 -21.42 -2.22 83.90
CA PRO A 666 -22.82 -2.49 84.17
C PRO A 666 -23.25 -3.84 83.54
N PRO A 667 -24.35 -4.46 83.99
CA PRO A 667 -24.80 -5.76 83.49
C PRO A 667 -25.07 -5.73 81.99
N ALA A 668 -24.70 -6.83 81.31
CA ALA A 668 -24.69 -6.98 79.85
C ALA A 668 -26.01 -6.51 79.21
N ARG A 669 -25.96 -5.36 78.55
CA ARG A 669 -27.03 -4.88 77.69
C ARG A 669 -26.96 -5.71 76.42
N VAL A 670 -28.03 -6.44 76.11
CA VAL A 670 -28.10 -7.17 74.84
C VAL A 670 -28.26 -6.14 73.73
N ASP A 671 -27.21 -5.96 72.94
CA ASP A 671 -27.18 -5.06 71.79
C ASP A 671 -28.00 -5.66 70.62
N PRO A 672 -28.58 -4.83 69.73
CA PRO A 672 -29.25 -5.33 68.54
C PRO A 672 -28.24 -5.83 67.48
N PRO A 673 -28.68 -6.60 66.47
CA PRO A 673 -27.83 -7.06 65.37
C PRO A 673 -27.11 -5.92 64.66
N LYS A 674 -25.82 -6.11 64.35
CA LYS A 674 -25.06 -5.15 63.54
C LYS A 674 -25.26 -5.44 62.06
N ILE A 675 -25.71 -4.44 61.28
CA ILE A 675 -25.93 -4.55 59.83
C ILE A 675 -24.89 -3.71 59.09
N GLN A 676 -24.14 -4.34 58.18
CA GLN A 676 -23.12 -3.67 57.37
C GLN A 676 -23.34 -3.92 55.88
N PHE A 677 -23.75 -2.89 55.15
CA PHE A 677 -23.81 -2.95 53.69
C PHE A 677 -22.40 -2.93 53.08
N SER A 678 -22.10 -3.93 52.26
CA SER A 678 -20.90 -3.99 51.42
C SER A 678 -21.13 -3.33 50.07
N TYR A 679 -22.35 -3.41 49.52
CA TYR A 679 -22.69 -2.81 48.23
C TYR A 679 -24.21 -2.59 48.09
N PRO A 680 -24.67 -1.54 47.36
CA PRO A 680 -23.87 -0.39 46.91
C PRO A 680 -23.44 0.50 48.09
N PRO A 681 -22.44 1.39 47.92
CA PRO A 681 -22.09 2.38 48.95
C PRO A 681 -23.25 3.36 49.19
N ALA A 682 -23.23 4.07 50.32
CA ALA A 682 -24.22 5.12 50.59
C ALA A 682 -24.17 6.21 49.51
N ASP A 683 -25.34 6.74 49.13
CA ASP A 683 -25.53 7.80 48.13
C ASP A 683 -25.00 7.44 46.72
N ALA A 684 -24.91 6.15 46.42
CA ALA A 684 -24.50 5.68 45.10
C ALA A 684 -25.46 6.19 44.02
N LYS A 685 -24.91 6.75 42.94
CA LYS A 685 -25.66 7.07 41.72
C LYS A 685 -25.48 5.95 40.71
N LEU A 686 -26.58 5.32 40.31
CA LEU A 686 -26.56 4.14 39.43
C LEU A 686 -27.40 4.39 38.19
N GLU A 687 -26.87 4.07 37.01
CA GLU A 687 -27.62 4.24 35.74
C GLU A 687 -28.37 2.96 35.34
N ARG A 688 -27.92 1.82 35.89
CA ARG A 688 -28.48 0.49 35.64
C ARG A 688 -29.85 0.32 36.31
N GLU A 689 -30.73 -0.43 35.66
CA GLU A 689 -32.06 -0.78 36.18
C GLU A 689 -32.02 -1.79 37.32
N ARG A 690 -31.03 -2.67 37.35
CA ARG A 690 -30.88 -3.73 38.35
C ARG A 690 -29.54 -3.62 39.05
N THR A 691 -29.53 -3.78 40.37
CA THR A 691 -28.30 -3.77 41.16
C THR A 691 -28.31 -4.85 42.23
N PRO A 692 -27.17 -5.52 42.51
CA PRO A 692 -27.08 -6.33 43.71
C PRO A 692 -27.11 -5.44 44.95
N VAL A 693 -27.72 -5.93 46.02
CA VAL A 693 -27.60 -5.44 47.39
C VAL A 693 -26.87 -6.50 48.18
N ILE A 694 -25.68 -6.15 48.67
CA ILE A 694 -24.80 -7.03 49.42
C ILE A 694 -24.61 -6.44 50.81
N ALA A 695 -24.94 -7.20 51.84
CA ALA A 695 -24.77 -6.80 53.23
C ALA A 695 -24.47 -7.99 54.14
N LEU A 696 -23.80 -7.73 55.26
CA LEU A 696 -23.54 -8.71 56.31
C LEU A 696 -24.27 -8.27 57.58
N VAL A 697 -25.06 -9.17 58.16
CA VAL A 697 -25.71 -9.01 59.45
C VAL A 697 -25.02 -9.91 60.46
N THR A 698 -24.60 -9.38 61.61
CA THR A 698 -23.93 -10.15 62.66
C THR A 698 -24.51 -9.85 64.04
N ASP A 699 -24.70 -10.87 64.87
CA ASP A 699 -25.21 -10.76 66.23
C ASP A 699 -24.60 -11.86 67.13
N GLU A 700 -24.33 -11.54 68.40
CA GLU A 700 -23.66 -12.44 69.34
C GLU A 700 -24.63 -13.43 70.02
N VAL A 701 -25.95 -13.16 70.01
CA VAL A 701 -27.00 -13.96 70.65
C VAL A 701 -27.87 -14.72 69.65
N GLY A 702 -27.71 -14.44 68.35
CA GLY A 702 -28.33 -15.13 67.23
C GLY A 702 -29.47 -14.34 66.60
N ILE A 703 -29.50 -14.34 65.27
CA ILE A 703 -30.46 -13.59 64.44
C ILE A 703 -31.70 -14.44 64.20
N THR A 704 -32.89 -13.90 64.47
CA THR A 704 -34.16 -14.58 64.23
C THR A 704 -34.80 -14.19 62.91
N GLU A 705 -34.65 -12.94 62.50
CA GLU A 705 -35.29 -12.41 61.31
C GLU A 705 -34.39 -11.37 60.62
N VAL A 706 -34.35 -11.41 59.29
CA VAL A 706 -33.69 -10.41 58.44
C VAL A 706 -34.59 -10.13 57.25
N GLU A 707 -34.93 -8.87 57.04
CA GLU A 707 -35.79 -8.42 55.96
C GLU A 707 -35.11 -7.30 55.15
N LEU A 708 -35.09 -7.45 53.82
CA LEU A 708 -34.71 -6.40 52.89
C LEU A 708 -35.95 -5.84 52.20
N THR A 709 -36.13 -4.52 52.28
CA THR A 709 -37.12 -3.79 51.50
C THR A 709 -36.46 -2.80 50.54
N VAL A 710 -37.08 -2.60 49.39
CA VAL A 710 -36.70 -1.60 48.38
C VAL A 710 -37.90 -0.72 48.11
N ASN A 711 -37.77 0.57 48.38
CA ASN A 711 -38.86 1.56 48.28
C ASN A 711 -40.11 1.16 49.08
N GLY A 712 -39.92 0.45 50.20
CA GLY A 712 -40.99 -0.06 51.06
C GLY A 712 -41.57 -1.41 50.63
N GLU A 713 -41.20 -1.95 49.46
CA GLU A 713 -41.63 -3.29 49.03
C GLU A 713 -40.63 -4.37 49.47
N LYS A 714 -41.14 -5.47 50.04
CA LYS A 714 -40.31 -6.60 50.47
C LYS A 714 -39.70 -7.30 49.27
N VAL A 715 -38.38 -7.50 49.28
CA VAL A 715 -37.70 -8.26 48.22
C VAL A 715 -37.93 -9.75 48.48
N PRO A 716 -38.68 -10.47 47.62
CA PRO A 716 -38.92 -11.89 47.80
C PRO A 716 -37.61 -12.64 47.57
N THR A 717 -37.25 -13.52 48.50
CA THR A 717 -35.97 -14.24 48.60
C THR A 717 -34.91 -13.49 49.41
N VAL A 718 -35.10 -13.44 50.72
CA VAL A 718 -34.00 -13.29 51.68
C VAL A 718 -34.02 -14.51 52.60
N VAL A 719 -32.91 -15.24 52.54
CA VAL A 719 -32.50 -16.46 53.25
C VAL A 719 -33.30 -16.77 54.53
N ALA A 720 -34.05 -17.87 54.53
CA ALA A 720 -34.55 -18.46 55.77
C ALA A 720 -33.34 -18.94 56.61
N PRO A 721 -33.21 -18.52 57.89
CA PRO A 721 -32.04 -18.82 58.70
C PRO A 721 -31.97 -20.32 58.99
N LYS A 722 -30.97 -21.01 58.45
CA LYS A 722 -30.58 -22.37 58.87
C LYS A 722 -29.18 -22.44 59.47
N ASP A 723 -28.60 -21.29 59.81
CA ASP A 723 -27.25 -21.22 60.36
C ASP A 723 -27.25 -20.62 61.78
N PRO A 724 -26.87 -21.38 62.83
CA PRO A 724 -26.86 -20.93 64.21
C PRO A 724 -25.69 -20.00 64.56
N THR A 725 -24.89 -19.57 63.58
CA THR A 725 -23.59 -18.90 63.77
C THR A 725 -23.66 -17.38 64.02
N GLY A 726 -24.86 -16.80 64.12
CA GLY A 726 -25.01 -15.36 64.41
C GLY A 726 -24.54 -14.45 63.27
N LYS A 727 -24.33 -14.97 62.05
CA LYS A 727 -23.96 -14.18 60.86
C LYS A 727 -24.80 -14.56 59.66
N ILE A 728 -25.33 -13.57 58.94
CA ILE A 728 -26.14 -13.75 57.73
C ILE A 728 -25.65 -12.79 56.64
N THR A 729 -25.34 -13.32 55.45
CA THR A 729 -24.99 -12.51 54.29
C THR A 729 -26.21 -12.37 53.36
N ILE A 730 -26.56 -11.13 53.06
CA ILE A 730 -27.58 -10.77 52.07
C ILE A 730 -26.86 -10.55 50.73
N ASN A 731 -27.37 -11.19 49.68
CA ASN A 731 -26.97 -10.94 48.30
C ASN A 731 -28.21 -11.07 47.41
N ALA A 732 -28.89 -9.96 47.15
CA ALA A 732 -30.15 -9.92 46.41
C ALA A 732 -30.07 -8.99 45.20
N GLN A 733 -30.59 -9.40 44.05
CA GLN A 733 -30.71 -8.53 42.86
C GLN A 733 -32.03 -7.77 42.94
N VAL A 734 -31.96 -6.44 42.98
CA VAL A 734 -33.14 -5.57 43.11
C VAL A 734 -33.30 -4.66 41.89
N VAL A 735 -34.55 -4.35 41.55
CA VAL A 735 -34.90 -3.44 40.47
C VAL A 735 -35.07 -2.03 41.05
N LEU A 736 -34.50 -1.03 40.38
CA LEU A 736 -34.51 0.37 40.79
C LEU A 736 -35.53 1.17 39.99
N THR A 737 -36.31 2.02 40.63
CA THR A 737 -37.10 3.07 39.98
C THR A 737 -36.24 4.29 39.68
N LEU A 738 -36.59 5.11 38.69
CA LEU A 738 -35.89 6.39 38.46
C LEU A 738 -36.04 7.32 39.68
N GLY A 739 -34.98 8.07 40.00
CA GLY A 739 -34.89 8.88 41.22
C GLY A 739 -34.28 8.12 42.40
N ASP A 740 -34.52 8.60 43.61
CA ASP A 740 -33.99 8.00 44.83
C ASP A 740 -34.69 6.66 45.12
N ASN A 741 -33.88 5.65 45.41
CA ASN A 741 -34.33 4.34 45.86
C ASN A 741 -33.83 4.10 47.28
N VAL A 742 -34.72 3.67 48.16
CA VAL A 742 -34.45 3.46 49.58
C VAL A 742 -34.36 1.97 49.84
N PHE A 743 -33.18 1.50 50.20
CA PHE A 743 -32.95 0.14 50.68
C PHE A 743 -32.98 0.13 52.20
N ALA A 744 -33.84 -0.68 52.82
CA ALA A 744 -33.82 -0.85 54.27
C ALA A 744 -33.63 -2.33 54.60
N ILE A 745 -32.58 -2.62 55.38
CA ILE A 745 -32.38 -3.94 55.98
C ILE A 745 -32.79 -3.82 57.45
N THR A 746 -33.72 -4.66 57.87
CA THR A 746 -34.15 -4.79 59.26
C THR A 746 -33.73 -6.16 59.76
N ALA A 747 -33.08 -6.23 60.93
CA ALA A 747 -32.69 -7.50 61.53
C ALA A 747 -33.07 -7.53 63.01
N MET A 748 -33.57 -8.67 63.49
CA MET A 748 -33.95 -8.90 64.87
C MET A 748 -33.18 -10.10 65.45
N ASN A 749 -32.74 -9.99 66.71
CA ASN A 749 -32.10 -11.10 67.42
C ASN A 749 -33.08 -11.87 68.33
N LYS A 750 -32.61 -13.01 68.85
CA LYS A 750 -33.36 -13.88 69.77
C LYS A 750 -33.80 -13.19 71.07
N ALA A 751 -33.18 -12.08 71.45
CA ALA A 751 -33.57 -11.29 72.61
C ALA A 751 -34.66 -10.24 72.29
N GLY A 752 -35.19 -10.24 71.06
CA GLY A 752 -36.24 -9.32 70.60
C GLY A 752 -35.74 -7.90 70.34
N LYS A 753 -34.43 -7.69 70.21
CA LYS A 753 -33.84 -6.40 69.82
C LYS A 753 -33.67 -6.36 68.31
N ALA A 754 -34.07 -5.25 67.70
CA ALA A 754 -33.97 -5.04 66.27
C ALA A 754 -33.15 -3.80 65.94
N ASP A 755 -32.42 -3.85 64.84
CA ASP A 755 -31.80 -2.70 64.20
C ASP A 755 -32.29 -2.58 62.75
N GLN A 756 -32.29 -1.36 62.24
CA GLN A 756 -32.61 -1.07 60.84
C GLN A 756 -31.59 -0.10 60.27
N VAL A 757 -30.95 -0.51 59.18
CA VAL A 757 -30.04 0.38 58.43
C VAL A 757 -30.65 0.66 57.07
N ILE A 758 -30.79 1.95 56.79
CA ILE A 758 -31.30 2.47 55.53
C ILE A 758 -30.14 2.94 54.66
N ARG A 759 -30.23 2.69 53.36
CA ARG A 759 -29.30 3.16 52.34
C ARG A 759 -30.08 3.73 51.15
N ILE A 760 -29.82 4.99 50.84
CA ILE A 760 -30.43 5.67 49.69
C ILE A 760 -29.46 5.58 48.50
N VAL A 761 -30.02 5.25 47.34
CA VAL A 761 -29.30 5.05 46.07
C VAL A 761 -30.11 5.73 44.97
N SER A 762 -29.54 6.72 44.30
CA SER A 762 -30.27 7.44 43.25
C SER A 762 -30.05 6.74 41.90
N ARG A 763 -31.13 6.30 41.26
CA ARG A 763 -31.10 5.92 39.84
C ARG A 763 -31.37 7.14 38.99
N THR A 764 -30.35 7.68 38.35
CA THR A 764 -30.57 8.75 37.37
C THR A 764 -31.11 8.14 36.07
N PRO A 765 -32.04 8.82 35.37
CA PRO A 765 -32.33 8.47 33.98
C PRO A 765 -31.01 8.42 33.21
N PRO A 766 -30.86 7.53 32.20
CA PRO A 766 -29.75 7.68 31.28
C PRO A 766 -29.84 9.12 30.79
N VAL A 767 -28.81 9.90 31.11
CA VAL A 767 -28.74 11.27 30.63
C VAL A 767 -28.76 11.11 29.12
N ILE A 768 -29.83 11.58 28.45
CA ILE A 768 -29.69 11.98 27.05
C ILE A 768 -28.84 13.25 27.13
N ALA A 769 -27.58 13.04 27.44
CA ALA A 769 -26.57 13.99 27.16
C ALA A 769 -26.62 14.08 25.63
N GLY A 770 -26.52 15.29 25.09
CA GLY A 770 -25.85 15.39 23.80
C GLY A 770 -24.56 14.56 23.85
N PRO A 771 -24.01 14.16 22.69
CA PRO A 771 -22.84 13.27 22.65
C PRO A 771 -21.86 13.66 23.76
N PRO A 772 -21.39 12.70 24.57
CA PRO A 772 -20.49 13.00 25.68
C PRO A 772 -19.46 14.00 25.15
N PRO A 773 -19.13 15.09 25.89
CA PRO A 773 -18.09 15.99 25.41
C PRO A 773 -16.92 15.11 24.98
N PRO A 774 -16.41 15.29 23.74
CA PRO A 774 -15.39 14.44 23.16
C PRO A 774 -14.42 14.03 24.26
N PRO A 775 -14.04 12.74 24.39
CA PRO A 775 -12.93 12.39 25.27
C PRO A 775 -11.85 13.45 25.01
N PRO A 776 -11.39 14.17 26.05
CA PRO A 776 -10.65 15.41 25.88
C PRO A 776 -9.63 15.19 24.80
N ALA A 777 -9.73 16.00 23.72
CA ALA A 777 -9.04 15.74 22.46
C ALA A 777 -7.65 15.21 22.77
N PRO A 778 -7.28 14.02 22.24
CA PRO A 778 -6.09 13.31 22.67
C PRO A 778 -4.95 14.32 22.80
N LYS A 779 -4.47 14.53 24.05
CA LYS A 779 -3.29 15.37 24.26
C LYS A 779 -2.22 14.81 23.33
N GLY A 780 -1.67 15.61 22.43
CA GLY A 780 -0.75 15.14 21.40
C GLY A 780 -1.08 15.66 20.01
N GLU A 781 -0.06 15.76 19.18
CA GLU A 781 -0.15 16.11 17.77
C GLU A 781 -0.50 14.88 16.92
N ARG A 782 -0.90 15.13 15.68
CA ARG A 782 -1.18 14.08 14.70
C ARG A 782 -0.04 14.01 13.68
N TYR A 783 0.54 12.83 13.51
CA TYR A 783 1.60 12.56 12.56
C TYR A 783 1.16 11.51 11.56
N ALA A 784 1.58 11.64 10.31
CA ALA A 784 1.33 10.63 9.31
C ALA A 784 2.50 10.39 8.37
N VAL A 785 2.63 9.15 7.92
CA VAL A 785 3.47 8.77 6.79
C VAL A 785 2.56 8.13 5.75
N VAL A 786 2.48 8.76 4.58
CA VAL A 786 1.56 8.39 3.51
C VAL A 786 2.38 7.91 2.31
N ILE A 787 2.24 6.63 1.97
CA ILE A 787 3.09 5.93 1.01
C ILE A 787 2.23 5.44 -0.15
N GLY A 788 2.63 5.76 -1.38
CA GLY A 788 1.97 5.30 -2.61
C GLY A 788 2.99 4.79 -3.61
N VAL A 789 2.86 3.54 -4.05
CA VAL A 789 3.76 2.90 -5.02
C VAL A 789 2.94 2.42 -6.22
N GLY A 790 2.96 3.18 -7.30
CA GLY A 790 2.33 2.85 -8.58
C GLY A 790 3.33 2.41 -9.65
N VAL A 791 4.59 2.83 -9.54
CA VAL A 791 5.64 2.55 -10.52
C VAL A 791 6.81 1.80 -9.88
N TYR A 792 7.17 0.69 -10.51
CA TYR A 792 8.26 -0.19 -10.11
C TYR A 792 9.39 -0.13 -11.13
N ASP A 793 10.63 -0.17 -10.64
CA ASP A 793 11.83 -0.11 -11.47
C ASP A 793 12.03 -1.44 -12.22
N ASN A 794 11.65 -2.56 -11.61
CA ASN A 794 11.66 -3.88 -12.25
C ASN A 794 10.36 -4.09 -13.06
N PRO A 795 10.44 -4.31 -14.38
CA PRO A 795 9.26 -4.45 -15.25
C PRO A 795 8.47 -5.75 -15.03
N GLN A 796 9.01 -6.72 -14.30
CA GLN A 796 8.28 -7.94 -13.92
C GLN A 796 7.22 -7.67 -12.84
N ILE A 797 7.34 -6.55 -12.13
CA ILE A 797 6.31 -6.09 -11.19
C ILE A 797 5.34 -5.20 -11.98
N PRO A 798 4.05 -5.57 -12.06
CA PRO A 798 3.05 -4.75 -12.75
C PRO A 798 2.94 -3.34 -12.17
N ARG A 799 2.59 -2.37 -13.02
CA ARG A 799 2.30 -1.00 -12.56
C ARG A 799 0.88 -0.93 -12.02
N LEU A 800 0.69 -0.19 -10.93
CA LEU A 800 -0.63 0.14 -10.39
C LEU A 800 -1.06 1.52 -10.88
N ARG A 801 -2.35 1.67 -11.19
CA ARG A 801 -2.86 2.88 -11.85
C ARG A 801 -3.16 4.00 -10.86
N PHE A 802 -3.60 3.64 -9.65
CA PHE A 802 -4.16 4.61 -8.71
C PHE A 802 -3.45 4.65 -7.35
N ALA A 803 -2.54 3.73 -7.03
CA ALA A 803 -1.82 3.73 -5.75
C ALA A 803 -1.12 5.07 -5.40
N GLU A 804 -0.52 5.76 -6.38
CA GLU A 804 0.00 7.12 -6.15
C GLU A 804 -1.13 8.15 -5.94
N ASN A 805 -2.21 8.07 -6.73
CA ASN A 805 -3.35 8.97 -6.59
C ASN A 805 -4.01 8.81 -5.22
N ASP A 806 -4.13 7.58 -4.73
CA ASP A 806 -4.65 7.21 -3.42
C ASP A 806 -3.84 7.87 -2.30
N ALA A 807 -2.51 7.73 -2.34
CA ALA A 807 -1.62 8.37 -1.37
C ALA A 807 -1.70 9.91 -1.43
N ARG A 808 -1.80 10.51 -2.62
CA ARG A 808 -1.94 11.96 -2.78
C ARG A 808 -3.29 12.46 -2.25
N ALA A 809 -4.38 11.74 -2.51
CA ALA A 809 -5.69 12.08 -2.00
C ALA A 809 -5.73 11.98 -0.48
N MET A 810 -5.16 10.93 0.11
CA MET A 810 -4.99 10.80 1.56
C MET A 810 -4.16 11.95 2.15
N TYR A 811 -3.00 12.26 1.58
CA TYR A 811 -2.17 13.40 2.03
C TYR A 811 -2.92 14.73 1.99
N ASN A 812 -3.62 14.99 0.88
CA ASN A 812 -4.40 16.21 0.71
C ASN A 812 -5.53 16.26 1.74
N PHE A 813 -6.25 15.16 1.94
CA PHE A 813 -7.30 15.07 2.96
C PHE A 813 -6.74 15.38 4.35
N LEU A 814 -5.67 14.69 4.78
CA LEU A 814 -5.10 14.83 6.12
C LEU A 814 -4.62 16.27 6.39
N THR A 815 -4.00 16.91 5.40
CA THR A 815 -3.42 18.26 5.54
C THR A 815 -4.42 19.40 5.34
N THR A 816 -5.63 19.12 4.84
CA THR A 816 -6.66 20.14 4.61
C THR A 816 -7.88 19.99 5.52
N LYS A 817 -8.44 18.77 5.61
CA LYS A 817 -9.65 18.44 6.37
C LYS A 817 -9.34 17.66 7.64
N GLY A 818 -8.39 16.73 7.60
CA GLY A 818 -8.05 15.83 8.71
C GLY A 818 -7.28 16.48 9.87
N GLN A 819 -6.93 17.77 9.75
CA GLN A 819 -6.23 18.57 10.76
C GLN A 819 -4.83 18.05 11.15
N PHE A 820 -4.18 17.31 10.27
CA PHE A 820 -2.77 17.00 10.43
C PHE A 820 -1.96 18.21 9.95
N LYS A 821 -1.03 18.71 10.77
CA LYS A 821 -0.12 19.78 10.34
C LYS A 821 0.69 19.26 9.15
N LYS A 822 0.84 20.09 8.12
CA LYS A 822 1.59 19.71 6.91
C LYS A 822 3.00 19.20 7.22
N ASP A 823 3.69 19.82 8.17
CA ASP A 823 5.03 19.42 8.63
C ASP A 823 5.06 18.09 9.41
N ASN A 824 3.89 17.62 9.85
CA ASN A 824 3.69 16.35 10.53
C ASN A 824 3.19 15.26 9.57
N VAL A 825 3.02 15.54 8.27
CA VAL A 825 2.64 14.53 7.27
C VAL A 825 3.76 14.38 6.24
N LEU A 826 4.37 13.20 6.18
CA LEU A 826 5.40 12.87 5.20
C LEU A 826 4.79 12.09 4.03
N LEU A 827 4.89 12.65 2.82
CA LEU A 827 4.43 12.01 1.58
C LEU A 827 5.58 11.30 0.86
N VAL A 828 5.41 10.01 0.59
CA VAL A 828 6.39 9.17 -0.11
C VAL A 828 5.70 8.53 -1.33
N THR A 829 5.93 9.08 -2.52
CA THR A 829 5.31 8.59 -3.77
C THR A 829 6.26 8.65 -4.96
N ASP A 830 5.86 8.00 -6.05
CA ASP A 830 6.58 7.96 -7.31
C ASP A 830 6.99 9.34 -7.85
N THR A 831 6.19 10.38 -7.62
CA THR A 831 6.47 11.76 -8.06
C THR A 831 6.72 12.74 -6.92
N ALA A 832 6.64 12.32 -5.65
CA ALA A 832 7.05 13.14 -4.50
C ALA A 832 8.57 13.35 -4.44
N GLN A 833 9.02 14.24 -3.55
CA GLN A 833 10.45 14.50 -3.29
C GLN A 833 11.16 13.23 -2.78
N MET A 834 10.51 12.50 -1.87
CA MET A 834 10.99 11.21 -1.39
C MET A 834 10.31 10.09 -2.18
N LYS A 835 11.09 9.31 -2.95
CA LYS A 835 10.60 8.16 -3.71
C LYS A 835 10.38 6.94 -2.80
N PRO A 836 9.43 6.05 -3.09
CA PRO A 836 9.09 4.91 -2.24
C PRO A 836 10.05 3.73 -2.42
N THR A 837 11.36 3.98 -2.30
CA THR A 837 12.37 2.93 -2.24
C THR A 837 12.41 2.30 -0.84
N LEU A 838 12.90 1.06 -0.71
CA LEU A 838 12.97 0.36 0.57
C LEU A 838 13.67 1.21 1.64
N THR A 839 14.81 1.80 1.27
CA THR A 839 15.61 2.66 2.17
C THR A 839 14.83 3.90 2.61
N ASN A 840 14.11 4.55 1.70
CA ASN A 840 13.36 5.77 2.02
C ASN A 840 12.12 5.46 2.87
N ILE A 841 11.43 4.34 2.61
CA ILE A 841 10.31 3.89 3.44
C ILE A 841 10.81 3.56 4.86
N LYS A 842 11.92 2.82 4.99
CA LYS A 842 12.55 2.54 6.29
C LYS A 842 12.97 3.82 7.02
N ARG A 843 13.50 4.82 6.30
CA ARG A 843 13.84 6.14 6.88
C ARG A 843 12.60 6.91 7.34
N ALA A 844 11.54 6.89 6.54
CA ALA A 844 10.29 7.57 6.87
C ALA A 844 9.65 7.01 8.16
N LEU A 845 9.56 5.68 8.27
CA LEU A 845 8.92 5.03 9.43
C LEU A 845 9.88 4.87 10.63
N GLY A 846 11.10 4.41 10.39
CA GLY A 846 12.05 4.03 11.44
C GLY A 846 12.91 5.17 11.99
N GLU A 847 13.04 6.28 11.25
CA GLU A 847 13.80 7.45 11.72
C GLU A 847 12.94 8.69 11.86
N TRP A 848 12.27 9.13 10.80
CA TRP A 848 11.54 10.39 10.80
C TRP A 848 10.36 10.32 11.77
N LEU A 849 9.51 9.29 11.65
CA LEU A 849 8.34 9.12 12.51
C LEU A 849 8.73 8.86 13.96
N TYR A 850 9.76 8.03 14.19
CA TYR A 850 10.32 7.79 15.52
C TYR A 850 10.85 9.07 16.19
N LYS A 851 11.52 9.96 15.45
CA LYS A 851 12.05 11.23 15.98
C LYS A 851 10.97 12.29 16.20
N LYS A 852 9.84 12.20 15.49
CA LYS A 852 8.82 13.25 15.45
C LYS A 852 7.63 12.99 16.36
N SER A 853 7.24 11.74 16.55
CA SER A 853 6.08 11.37 17.36
C SER A 853 6.49 11.00 18.79
N GLY A 854 5.86 11.66 19.76
CA GLY A 854 5.94 11.36 21.17
C GLY A 854 4.84 10.40 21.64
N LYS A 855 4.82 10.13 22.94
CA LYS A 855 3.97 9.12 23.58
C LYS A 855 2.47 9.32 23.37
N ASP A 856 2.01 10.56 23.53
CA ASP A 856 0.58 10.89 23.47
C ASP A 856 0.09 11.23 22.05
N ASP A 857 1.01 11.35 21.08
CA ASP A 857 0.68 11.69 19.70
C ASP A 857 -0.07 10.56 18.99
N THR A 858 -0.90 10.90 18.01
CA THR A 858 -1.56 9.93 17.14
C THR A 858 -0.82 9.79 15.83
N VAL A 859 -0.49 8.56 15.47
CA VAL A 859 0.26 8.21 14.26
C VAL A 859 -0.66 7.49 13.28
N LEU A 860 -0.75 7.98 12.05
CA LEU A 860 -1.38 7.29 10.93
C LEU A 860 -0.32 6.90 9.90
N VAL A 861 -0.14 5.60 9.69
CA VAL A 861 0.64 5.10 8.56
C VAL A 861 -0.35 4.63 7.50
N TYR A 862 -0.20 5.15 6.29
CA TYR A 862 -1.01 4.76 5.14
C TYR A 862 -0.11 4.23 4.04
N TYR A 863 -0.42 3.06 3.50
CA TYR A 863 0.31 2.45 2.40
C TYR A 863 -0.66 1.98 1.31
N ALA A 864 -0.43 2.39 0.06
CA ALA A 864 -1.08 1.84 -1.13
C ALA A 864 -0.01 1.35 -2.12
N GLY A 865 -0.10 0.10 -2.56
CA GLY A 865 0.89 -0.50 -3.44
C GLY A 865 0.74 -2.01 -3.57
N HIS A 866 1.74 -2.70 -4.11
CA HIS A 866 1.78 -4.16 -4.13
C HIS A 866 2.16 -4.75 -2.77
N GLY A 867 1.52 -5.85 -2.41
CA GLY A 867 2.01 -6.80 -1.39
C GLY A 867 2.36 -8.14 -2.03
N ALA A 868 3.31 -8.88 -1.48
CA ALA A 868 3.67 -10.22 -1.98
C ALA A 868 4.04 -11.18 -0.83
N PRO A 869 3.64 -12.46 -0.91
CA PRO A 869 4.12 -13.51 -0.04
C PRO A 869 5.35 -14.23 -0.61
N GLU A 870 6.25 -14.65 0.27
CA GLU A 870 7.38 -15.54 0.00
C GLU A 870 7.28 -16.78 0.91
N VAL A 871 7.66 -17.96 0.42
CA VAL A 871 7.71 -19.16 1.29
C VAL A 871 8.84 -19.00 2.30
N ASP A 872 8.49 -19.13 3.56
CA ASP A 872 9.41 -19.13 4.69
C ASP A 872 8.91 -20.11 5.74
N ALA A 873 9.29 -21.39 5.59
CA ALA A 873 8.87 -22.45 6.52
C ALA A 873 9.42 -22.27 7.94
N SER A 874 10.42 -21.40 8.12
CA SER A 874 10.97 -20.98 9.41
C SER A 874 10.35 -19.67 9.93
N GLY A 875 9.42 -19.10 9.18
CA GLY A 875 8.79 -17.81 9.45
C GLY A 875 7.96 -17.82 10.73
N THR A 876 7.64 -16.61 11.19
CA THR A 876 6.90 -16.37 12.44
C THR A 876 5.41 -16.72 12.34
N ASP A 877 4.85 -16.71 11.14
CA ASP A 877 3.45 -17.03 10.88
C ASP A 877 3.28 -18.53 10.58
N ARG A 878 2.21 -19.14 11.11
CA ARG A 878 1.97 -20.59 11.02
C ARG A 878 1.65 -21.10 9.62
N ASP A 879 1.37 -20.19 8.70
CA ASP A 879 1.16 -20.52 7.29
C ASP A 879 2.48 -20.74 6.52
N GLY A 880 3.64 -20.53 7.16
CA GLY A 880 4.95 -20.71 6.53
C GLY A 880 5.22 -19.71 5.40
N LEU A 881 4.58 -18.53 5.45
CA LEU A 881 4.75 -17.46 4.48
C LEU A 881 5.24 -16.18 5.17
N SER A 882 6.28 -15.57 4.62
CA SER A 882 6.68 -14.20 4.95
C SER A 882 5.97 -13.20 4.04
N LYS A 883 5.44 -12.11 4.60
CA LYS A 883 4.64 -11.11 3.86
C LYS A 883 5.44 -9.82 3.73
N TYR A 884 5.41 -9.26 2.53
CA TYR A 884 6.17 -8.06 2.19
C TYR A 884 5.27 -7.00 1.58
N LEU A 885 5.43 -5.75 2.02
CA LEU A 885 5.07 -4.60 1.19
C LEU A 885 6.15 -4.44 0.13
N ILE A 886 5.79 -4.02 -1.08
CA ILE A 886 6.72 -3.96 -2.21
C ILE A 886 7.12 -2.50 -2.48
N PRO A 887 8.39 -2.13 -2.20
CA PRO A 887 8.95 -0.84 -2.61
C PRO A 887 9.12 -0.73 -4.12
N ARG A 888 9.34 0.49 -4.62
CA ARG A 888 9.59 0.75 -6.04
C ARG A 888 10.79 -0.04 -6.58
N ASP A 889 11.85 -0.15 -5.79
CA ASP A 889 13.13 -0.77 -6.14
C ASP A 889 13.18 -2.27 -5.80
N ALA A 890 12.02 -2.90 -5.59
CA ALA A 890 11.93 -4.33 -5.31
C ALA A 890 12.31 -5.20 -6.51
N ASP A 891 12.94 -6.33 -6.23
CA ASP A 891 13.19 -7.42 -7.15
C ASP A 891 12.28 -8.62 -6.78
N PRO A 892 11.34 -9.04 -7.65
CA PRO A 892 10.43 -10.16 -7.37
C PRO A 892 11.16 -11.49 -7.14
N GLU A 893 12.41 -11.62 -7.57
CA GLU A 893 13.23 -12.82 -7.38
C GLU A 893 14.05 -12.79 -6.07
N SER A 894 14.06 -11.65 -5.36
CA SER A 894 14.83 -11.41 -4.13
C SER A 894 14.03 -10.57 -3.10
N LEU A 895 12.81 -11.01 -2.77
CA LEU A 895 11.92 -10.28 -1.86
C LEU A 895 12.46 -10.18 -0.43
N PHE A 896 13.15 -11.21 0.07
CA PHE A 896 13.84 -11.14 1.36
C PHE A 896 14.77 -9.92 1.51
N VAL A 897 15.49 -9.55 0.44
CA VAL A 897 16.47 -8.45 0.46
C VAL A 897 15.83 -7.10 0.09
N THR A 898 14.91 -7.12 -0.87
CA THR A 898 14.42 -5.90 -1.54
C THR A 898 12.97 -5.55 -1.22
N GLY A 899 12.20 -6.51 -0.70
CA GLY A 899 10.87 -6.29 -0.14
C GLY A 899 10.93 -5.74 1.28
N PHE A 900 9.82 -5.17 1.75
CA PHE A 900 9.72 -4.67 3.12
C PHE A 900 8.86 -5.62 3.97
N ALA A 901 9.54 -6.49 4.72
CA ALA A 901 8.89 -7.52 5.53
C ALA A 901 7.98 -6.92 6.61
N MET A 902 6.82 -7.55 6.84
CA MET A 902 5.92 -7.15 7.92
C MET A 902 6.57 -7.29 9.32
N ASP A 903 7.53 -8.21 9.47
CA ASP A 903 8.31 -8.40 10.71
C ASP A 903 9.25 -7.21 11.00
N ASP A 904 9.81 -6.59 9.96
CA ASP A 904 10.58 -5.35 10.09
C ASP A 904 9.67 -4.19 10.50
N ILE A 905 8.45 -4.13 9.95
CA ILE A 905 7.45 -3.11 10.30
C ILE A 905 7.01 -3.28 11.75
N GLU A 906 6.78 -4.51 12.21
CA GLU A 906 6.49 -4.81 13.61
C GLU A 906 7.60 -4.29 14.52
N THR A 907 8.86 -4.53 14.14
CA THR A 907 10.03 -4.05 14.87
C THR A 907 10.10 -2.52 14.90
N ILE A 908 9.80 -1.84 13.78
CA ILE A 908 9.74 -0.38 13.73
C ILE A 908 8.61 0.15 14.62
N PHE A 909 7.41 -0.41 14.51
CA PHE A 909 6.26 0.02 15.30
C PHE A 909 6.51 -0.20 16.79
N ARG A 910 7.11 -1.32 17.20
CA ARG A 910 7.53 -1.58 18.60
C ARG A 910 8.47 -0.50 19.16
N ARG A 911 9.25 0.16 18.31
CA ARG A 911 10.16 1.25 18.72
C ARG A 911 9.48 2.61 18.80
N LEU A 912 8.34 2.83 18.13
CA LEU A 912 7.64 4.12 18.20
C LEU A 912 7.22 4.43 19.63
N GLN A 913 7.41 5.67 20.05
CA GLN A 913 7.00 6.14 21.38
C GLN A 913 5.49 6.30 21.48
N SER A 914 4.84 6.69 20.39
CA SER A 914 3.39 6.85 20.31
C SER A 914 2.67 5.57 20.69
N GLU A 915 1.74 5.68 21.64
CA GLU A 915 0.85 4.60 22.03
C GLU A 915 -0.36 4.48 21.09
N ARG A 916 -0.56 5.43 20.14
CA ARG A 916 -1.74 5.49 19.26
C ARG A 916 -1.33 5.38 17.80
N VAL A 917 -1.26 4.17 17.26
CA VAL A 917 -0.82 3.92 15.89
C VAL A 917 -1.94 3.28 15.09
N VAL A 918 -2.40 3.95 14.03
CA VAL A 918 -3.31 3.39 13.03
C VAL A 918 -2.50 3.09 11.78
N PHE A 919 -2.55 1.85 11.31
CA PHE A 919 -1.89 1.41 10.08
C PHE A 919 -2.93 0.92 9.08
N ALA A 920 -3.18 1.73 8.05
CA ALA A 920 -4.09 1.41 6.96
C ALA A 920 -3.30 0.94 5.73
N ILE A 921 -3.59 -0.27 5.26
CA ILE A 921 -2.84 -0.95 4.22
C ILE A 921 -3.77 -1.31 3.05
N ASP A 922 -3.64 -0.55 1.96
CA ASP A 922 -4.35 -0.79 0.70
C ASP A 922 -3.51 -1.66 -0.24
N THR A 923 -3.38 -2.93 0.15
CA THR A 923 -2.67 -3.99 -0.57
C THR A 923 -3.48 -5.27 -0.54
N CYS A 924 -3.20 -6.17 -1.48
CA CYS A 924 -3.50 -7.58 -1.27
C CYS A 924 -2.21 -8.36 -1.03
N PHE A 925 -2.33 -9.51 -0.38
CA PHE A 925 -1.23 -10.46 -0.18
C PHE A 925 -1.53 -11.83 -0.81
N SER A 926 -2.71 -12.00 -1.42
CA SER A 926 -3.31 -13.27 -1.86
C SER A 926 -2.58 -14.07 -2.94
N GLY A 927 -1.46 -13.59 -3.46
CA GLY A 927 -0.70 -14.23 -4.54
C GLY A 927 -1.41 -14.33 -5.89
N SER A 928 -2.63 -13.79 -6.01
CA SER A 928 -3.52 -13.95 -7.17
C SER A 928 -3.23 -12.92 -8.27
N ALA A 929 -3.35 -13.32 -9.54
CA ALA A 929 -3.18 -12.40 -10.68
C ALA A 929 -4.41 -11.50 -10.83
N GLY A 930 -4.20 -10.19 -11.06
CA GLY A 930 -5.27 -9.23 -11.37
C GLY A 930 -5.63 -8.21 -10.28
N GLY A 931 -4.84 -8.10 -9.21
CA GLY A 931 -4.97 -7.04 -8.18
C GLY A 931 -3.63 -6.48 -7.72
N ARG A 932 -3.59 -5.88 -6.52
CA ARG A 932 -2.37 -5.34 -5.87
C ARG A 932 -1.41 -6.42 -5.33
N THR A 933 -1.24 -7.56 -6.01
CA THR A 933 -0.23 -8.58 -5.67
C THR A 933 0.44 -9.15 -6.91
N PHE A 934 1.68 -9.57 -6.75
CA PHE A 934 2.33 -10.57 -7.59
C PHE A 934 2.96 -11.66 -6.70
N ALA A 935 2.98 -12.89 -7.17
CA ALA A 935 3.59 -14.02 -6.47
C ALA A 935 4.27 -14.95 -7.48
N ARG A 936 5.41 -15.52 -7.07
CA ARG A 936 6.05 -16.66 -7.76
C ARG A 936 5.06 -17.82 -7.81
N GLN A 937 5.13 -18.64 -8.85
CA GLN A 937 4.16 -19.71 -9.11
C GLN A 937 4.01 -20.70 -7.93
N ALA A 938 5.07 -20.85 -7.12
CA ALA A 938 5.12 -21.66 -5.89
C ALA A 938 4.49 -20.99 -4.64
N THR A 939 4.22 -19.68 -4.64
CA THR A 939 3.58 -18.94 -3.54
C THR A 939 2.11 -18.62 -3.80
N ARG A 940 1.56 -19.03 -4.95
CA ARG A 940 0.13 -18.83 -5.32
C ARG A 940 -0.82 -19.85 -4.69
N SER A 941 -0.36 -20.60 -3.70
CA SER A 941 -1.10 -21.70 -3.11
C SER A 941 -0.67 -21.90 -1.67
N GLY A 942 -1.31 -21.18 -0.76
CA GLY A 942 -1.12 -21.36 0.68
C GLY A 942 -2.32 -20.81 1.42
N HIS A 943 -2.70 -21.48 2.51
CA HIS A 943 -3.65 -20.96 3.50
C HIS A 943 -3.04 -19.71 4.15
N MET A 944 -3.13 -18.56 3.50
CA MET A 944 -2.70 -17.30 4.08
C MET A 944 -3.55 -16.98 5.31
N THR A 945 -2.89 -16.60 6.40
CA THR A 945 -3.55 -16.19 7.64
C THR A 945 -3.41 -14.69 7.87
N ASN A 946 -4.25 -14.15 8.75
CA ASN A 946 -4.14 -12.78 9.24
C ASN A 946 -3.23 -12.65 10.48
N GLU A 947 -2.45 -13.68 10.84
CA GLU A 947 -1.63 -13.68 12.07
C GLU A 947 -0.66 -12.50 12.14
N PHE A 948 -0.12 -12.05 11.00
CA PHE A 948 0.73 -10.87 10.93
C PHE A 948 0.00 -9.57 11.34
N LEU A 949 -1.30 -9.44 11.04
CA LEU A 949 -2.12 -8.30 11.47
C LEU A 949 -2.29 -8.31 13.00
N GLU A 950 -2.53 -9.49 13.56
CA GLU A 950 -2.61 -9.66 15.01
C GLU A 950 -1.29 -9.26 15.66
N ARG A 951 -0.15 -9.78 15.18
CA ARG A 951 1.20 -9.45 15.68
C ARG A 951 1.47 -7.94 15.67
N LEU A 952 1.19 -7.25 14.57
CA LEU A 952 1.36 -5.80 14.45
C LEU A 952 0.49 -5.02 15.45
N SER A 953 -0.66 -5.56 15.83
CA SER A 953 -1.62 -4.95 16.74
C SER A 953 -1.51 -5.39 18.22
N ARG A 954 -0.57 -6.30 18.57
CA ARG A 954 -0.44 -6.86 19.94
C ARG A 954 -0.16 -5.82 21.02
N SER A 955 0.51 -4.71 20.67
CA SER A 955 0.78 -3.63 21.62
C SER A 955 -0.44 -2.73 21.80
N LYS A 956 -0.64 -2.25 23.02
CA LYS A 956 -1.75 -1.34 23.38
C LYS A 956 -1.81 -0.14 22.43
N GLY A 957 -3.02 0.19 21.97
CA GLY A 957 -3.29 1.39 21.18
C GLY A 957 -2.89 1.31 19.70
N ARG A 958 -2.65 0.11 19.17
CA ARG A 958 -2.36 -0.13 17.75
C ARG A 958 -3.55 -0.75 17.03
N ILE A 959 -3.89 -0.19 15.89
CA ILE A 959 -4.94 -0.68 15.00
C ILE A 959 -4.34 -0.88 13.62
N VAL A 960 -4.58 -2.04 13.03
CA VAL A 960 -4.20 -2.32 11.65
C VAL A 960 -5.46 -2.60 10.85
N ILE A 961 -5.63 -1.90 9.74
CA ILE A 961 -6.74 -2.08 8.80
C ILE A 961 -6.14 -2.50 7.47
N SER A 962 -6.52 -3.67 6.97
CA SER A 962 -6.11 -4.15 5.65
C SER A 962 -7.29 -4.11 4.68
N ALA A 963 -7.02 -3.73 3.44
CA ALA A 963 -8.03 -3.54 2.40
C ALA A 963 -8.74 -4.82 1.96
N SER A 964 -8.17 -6.00 2.20
CA SER A 964 -8.71 -7.29 1.77
C SER A 964 -8.39 -8.38 2.79
N GLY A 965 -9.27 -9.37 2.91
CA GLY A 965 -9.00 -10.55 3.73
C GLY A 965 -7.92 -11.46 3.13
N PRO A 966 -7.55 -12.54 3.86
CA PRO A 966 -6.64 -13.53 3.32
C PRO A 966 -7.19 -14.12 2.02
N ASN A 967 -6.33 -14.26 1.02
CA ASN A 967 -6.68 -14.80 -0.30
C ASN A 967 -7.68 -13.95 -1.12
N GLU A 968 -7.93 -12.70 -0.73
CA GLU A 968 -8.79 -11.77 -1.48
C GLU A 968 -7.98 -10.75 -2.30
N LEU A 969 -8.61 -10.12 -3.29
CA LEU A 969 -7.99 -9.09 -4.11
C LEU A 969 -8.32 -7.70 -3.55
N ALA A 970 -7.35 -6.79 -3.60
CA ALA A 970 -7.60 -5.35 -3.45
C ALA A 970 -7.78 -4.74 -4.84
N LEU A 971 -8.98 -4.25 -5.13
CA LEU A 971 -9.41 -3.80 -6.46
C LEU A 971 -9.05 -2.33 -6.74
N GLU A 972 -8.64 -2.03 -7.97
CA GLU A 972 -8.52 -0.68 -8.54
C GLU A 972 -9.66 -0.44 -9.53
N LEU A 973 -10.54 0.52 -9.26
CA LEU A 973 -11.69 0.81 -10.12
C LEU A 973 -11.43 2.07 -10.96
N PRO A 974 -11.30 1.95 -12.30
CA PRO A 974 -11.05 3.09 -13.16
C PRO A 974 -12.09 4.20 -13.07
N GLU A 975 -13.37 3.88 -12.89
CA GLU A 975 -14.41 4.89 -12.75
C GLU A 975 -14.27 5.73 -11.47
N LEU A 976 -13.70 5.17 -10.40
CA LEU A 976 -13.45 5.87 -9.15
C LEU A 976 -12.10 6.60 -9.16
N LYS A 977 -11.20 6.28 -10.10
CA LYS A 977 -9.80 6.72 -10.14
C LYS A 977 -9.03 6.44 -8.84
N HIS A 978 -9.47 5.45 -8.09
CA HIS A 978 -8.97 5.10 -6.77
C HIS A 978 -8.98 3.58 -6.57
N GLY A 979 -8.16 3.10 -5.62
CA GLY A 979 -8.40 1.80 -5.00
C GLY A 979 -9.77 1.78 -4.31
N LEU A 980 -10.50 0.67 -4.40
CA LEU A 980 -11.84 0.55 -3.84
C LEU A 980 -11.86 0.83 -2.31
N PHE A 981 -10.86 0.31 -1.60
CA PHE A 981 -10.67 0.58 -0.17
C PHE A 981 -10.36 2.05 0.09
N THR A 982 -9.36 2.62 -0.60
CA THR A 982 -9.01 4.04 -0.45
C THR A 982 -10.23 4.95 -0.64
N TYR A 983 -11.02 4.71 -1.69
CA TYR A 983 -12.18 5.53 -2.01
C TYR A 983 -13.16 5.62 -0.83
N TYR A 984 -13.56 4.47 -0.30
CA TYR A 984 -14.47 4.43 0.85
C TYR A 984 -13.82 4.87 2.16
N LEU A 985 -12.52 4.66 2.32
CA LEU A 985 -11.78 5.18 3.48
C LEU A 985 -11.82 6.71 3.50
N LEU A 986 -11.54 7.36 2.38
CA LEU A 986 -11.61 8.83 2.26
C LEU A 986 -13.03 9.34 2.48
N LYS A 987 -14.03 8.69 1.87
CA LYS A 987 -15.46 9.01 2.06
C LYS A 987 -15.92 8.92 3.51
N GLY A 988 -15.52 7.85 4.20
CA GLY A 988 -15.79 7.66 5.61
C GLY A 988 -15.15 8.76 6.46
N MET A 989 -13.87 9.05 6.21
CA MET A 989 -13.13 10.13 6.88
C MET A 989 -13.68 11.53 6.57
N GLU A 990 -14.29 11.74 5.40
CA GLU A 990 -14.99 12.98 5.04
C GLU A 990 -16.33 13.16 5.78
N GLY A 991 -16.81 12.12 6.46
CA GLY A 991 -17.94 12.18 7.37
C GLY A 991 -19.07 11.21 7.06
N GLU A 992 -19.00 10.44 5.98
CA GLU A 992 -20.03 9.43 5.71
C GLU A 992 -20.03 8.26 6.71
N ALA A 993 -18.94 8.12 7.49
CA ALA A 993 -18.83 7.13 8.55
C ALA A 993 -19.32 7.63 9.92
N ASP A 994 -19.62 8.93 10.08
CA ASP A 994 -20.13 9.51 11.34
C ASP A 994 -21.56 9.02 11.61
N ALA A 995 -21.66 7.89 12.32
CA ALA A 995 -22.90 7.15 12.46
C ALA A 995 -23.78 7.74 13.56
N ASP A 996 -23.17 8.26 14.63
CA ASP A 996 -23.86 8.88 15.76
C ASP A 996 -24.01 10.41 15.60
N LYS A 997 -23.40 11.00 14.58
CA LYS A 997 -23.49 12.42 14.20
C LYS A 997 -22.88 13.36 15.24
N ASP A 998 -21.89 12.87 15.99
CA ASP A 998 -21.17 13.68 16.97
C ASP A 998 -20.07 14.55 16.35
N ARG A 999 -19.83 14.39 15.03
CA ARG A 999 -18.78 15.04 14.21
C ARG A 999 -17.37 14.54 14.48
N LEU A 1000 -17.20 13.43 15.18
CA LEU A 1000 -15.92 12.78 15.43
C LEU A 1000 -15.94 11.40 14.81
N VAL A 1001 -15.28 11.25 13.67
CA VAL A 1001 -15.20 9.94 13.03
C VAL A 1001 -14.13 9.09 13.72
N THR A 1002 -14.59 8.06 14.43
CA THR A 1002 -13.74 7.08 15.11
C THR A 1002 -13.19 6.03 14.16
N VAL A 1003 -12.13 5.32 14.58
CA VAL A 1003 -11.57 4.23 13.77
C VAL A 1003 -12.57 3.08 13.58
N ASN A 1004 -13.42 2.80 14.58
CA ASN A 1004 -14.44 1.76 14.48
C ASN A 1004 -15.53 2.12 13.47
N GLU A 1005 -15.99 3.37 13.50
CA GLU A 1005 -16.94 3.89 12.52
C GLU A 1005 -16.39 3.83 11.09
N ILE A 1006 -15.15 4.30 10.91
CA ILE A 1006 -14.44 4.19 9.62
C ILE A 1006 -14.40 2.73 9.18
N PHE A 1007 -13.98 1.82 10.06
CA PHE A 1007 -13.89 0.41 9.70
C PHE A 1007 -15.24 -0.19 9.33
N ASN A 1008 -16.29 0.05 10.12
CA ASN A 1008 -17.63 -0.47 9.87
C ASN A 1008 -18.18 0.05 8.53
N TYR A 1009 -18.02 1.35 8.27
CA TYR A 1009 -18.41 1.97 7.00
C TYR A 1009 -17.62 1.39 5.83
N VAL A 1010 -16.29 1.32 5.94
CA VAL A 1010 -15.41 0.83 4.88
C VAL A 1010 -15.66 -0.66 4.60
N GLN A 1011 -15.74 -1.49 5.63
CA GLN A 1011 -16.00 -2.92 5.50
C GLN A 1011 -17.31 -3.17 4.75
N LYS A 1012 -18.40 -2.51 5.16
CA LYS A 1012 -19.70 -2.64 4.51
C LYS A 1012 -19.64 -2.21 3.04
N ASN A 1013 -19.21 -0.98 2.77
CA ASN A 1013 -19.30 -0.42 1.42
C ASN A 1013 -18.31 -1.05 0.43
N VAL A 1014 -17.10 -1.41 0.89
CA VAL A 1014 -16.12 -2.14 0.05
C VAL A 1014 -16.65 -3.52 -0.29
N SER A 1015 -17.15 -4.27 0.69
CA SER A 1015 -17.70 -5.62 0.43
C SER A 1015 -18.93 -5.59 -0.47
N ASP A 1016 -19.84 -4.64 -0.27
CA ASP A 1016 -21.03 -4.47 -1.11
C ASP A 1016 -20.62 -4.12 -2.56
N ARG A 1017 -19.73 -3.14 -2.74
CA ARG A 1017 -19.29 -2.71 -4.08
C ARG A 1017 -18.44 -3.77 -4.78
N ALA A 1018 -17.57 -4.49 -4.06
CA ALA A 1018 -16.78 -5.57 -4.64
C ALA A 1018 -17.66 -6.70 -5.19
N ARG A 1019 -18.75 -7.06 -4.49
CA ARG A 1019 -19.73 -8.05 -4.99
C ARG A 1019 -20.42 -7.59 -6.27
N GLN A 1020 -20.73 -6.30 -6.41
CA GLN A 1020 -21.32 -5.75 -7.64
C GLN A 1020 -20.38 -5.87 -8.84
N GLU A 1021 -19.07 -5.82 -8.60
CA GLU A 1021 -18.02 -6.01 -9.62
C GLU A 1021 -17.65 -7.49 -9.83
N ASN A 1022 -18.47 -8.44 -9.34
CA ASN A 1022 -18.19 -9.89 -9.33
C ASN A 1022 -16.85 -10.26 -8.66
N GLY A 1023 -16.35 -9.39 -7.78
CA GLY A 1023 -15.13 -9.59 -7.00
C GLY A 1023 -15.42 -9.98 -5.56
N LYS A 1024 -14.35 -10.29 -4.83
CA LYS A 1024 -14.39 -10.51 -3.37
C LYS A 1024 -13.29 -9.67 -2.72
N GLN A 1025 -13.72 -8.68 -1.94
CA GLN A 1025 -12.86 -7.83 -1.14
C GLN A 1025 -13.57 -7.47 0.17
N SER A 1026 -12.98 -7.87 1.27
CA SER A 1026 -13.53 -7.71 2.62
C SER A 1026 -12.44 -7.11 3.50
N PRO A 1027 -12.49 -5.81 3.79
CA PRO A 1027 -11.56 -5.18 4.72
C PRO A 1027 -11.56 -5.88 6.08
N VAL A 1028 -10.37 -6.03 6.65
CA VAL A 1028 -10.16 -6.65 7.96
C VAL A 1028 -9.45 -5.68 8.90
N MET A 1029 -9.81 -5.72 10.17
CA MET A 1029 -9.17 -4.90 11.20
C MET A 1029 -8.67 -5.80 12.33
N SER A 1030 -7.48 -5.47 12.87
CA SER A 1030 -6.91 -6.09 14.04
C SER A 1030 -6.44 -5.04 15.04
N GLY A 1031 -6.59 -5.33 16.33
CA GLY A 1031 -6.22 -4.46 17.44
C GLY A 1031 -7.40 -4.09 18.32
N ALA A 1032 -7.12 -3.83 19.60
CA ALA A 1032 -8.11 -3.42 20.58
C ALA A 1032 -7.79 -2.01 21.08
N VAL A 1033 -8.62 -1.04 20.70
CA VAL A 1033 -8.56 0.33 21.23
C VAL A 1033 -9.99 0.79 21.52
N GLN A 1034 -10.19 1.44 22.67
CA GLN A 1034 -11.42 2.18 22.93
C GLN A 1034 -11.49 3.35 21.96
N ASP A 1035 -12.33 3.20 20.95
CA ASP A 1035 -12.92 4.23 20.11
C ASP A 1035 -12.06 5.47 19.83
N LEU A 1036 -10.90 5.26 19.19
CA LEU A 1036 -9.95 6.33 18.88
C LEU A 1036 -10.55 7.27 17.82
N PRO A 1037 -10.75 8.57 18.13
CA PRO A 1037 -11.17 9.55 17.14
C PRO A 1037 -10.02 9.83 16.16
N LEU A 1038 -10.24 9.62 14.85
CA LEU A 1038 -9.21 9.84 13.83
C LEU A 1038 -9.41 11.18 13.12
N VAL A 1039 -10.66 11.59 12.89
CA VAL A 1039 -11.02 12.82 12.18
C VAL A 1039 -12.11 13.55 12.95
N GLU A 1040 -12.07 14.88 12.95
CA GLU A 1040 -13.15 15.75 13.42
C GLU A 1040 -13.71 16.50 12.21
N ILE A 1041 -15.01 16.36 11.94
CA ILE A 1041 -15.73 17.01 10.84
C ILE A 1041 -16.05 18.44 11.27
N ARG A 1042 -15.49 19.41 10.55
CA ARG A 1042 -15.81 20.83 10.75
C ARG A 1042 -16.78 21.32 9.67
N PRO A 1043 -17.72 22.21 10.04
CA PRO A 1043 -18.71 22.78 9.13
C PRO A 1043 -18.10 23.60 7.98
#